data_AF-A0A9D9IAG6-F1
#
_entry.id   AF-A0A9D9IAG6-F1
#
_cell.length_a   1.000
_cell.length_b   1.000
_cell.length_c   1.000
_cell.angle_alpha   90.00
_cell.angle_beta   90.00
_cell.angle_gamma   90.00
#
_symmetry.space_group_name_H-M   'P 1'
#
loop_
_entity.id
_entity.type
_entity.pdbx_description
1 polymer ?
#
loop_
_entity_poly.entity_id
_entity_poly.type
_entity_poly.pdbx_seq_one_letter_code
_entity_poly.pdbx_strand_id
1 'polypeptide(L)'
;MNWHISELEHGYITRYLMSDPRFEDVSGTPVAITEESNVWIGSTAASTHENPLRVSFLENIQKKGIEAPIFPDPEPEGKAVLFGTELRLGYRAPFGDPVAGRSLFSPTPRWVSMALLTVLECTEEGDYHFRASVSGGISVFSKDGKELYSFRPYKRNEPKEEDFILHLQEGDNELHIELDDFAERDTEATFSLRLIEGKGDVKQKIPMGERDAELMMRAEKSMETLAFDRSSFTSGHVTMTCSNPFSDADFVVHLKGATEENAALDIFKEADAVFPCGGNHADLGPVEGFPVGFLRFEASCTVGGIRIETIRTYENFPFSFLSKAPEDFDERKMKAWEYLAKYGEQNGNRAMALLFTNGDKAEIETILERQIDFINRRSDCSDFYLSYFPFMMRHFGESGLIRKSTLHDMEECIINFRYWHDEPGDDAMWFWSENHALMFHICQLIAGEMYPERVFTNSGMTGREMQDKAIRLLRPWFETFFREGFTEWNSPPYLPIDFLGFASLYAQTENAEMKENAGKALDYCFRVLAISSFNGIFSTTSGRTYLKELMGNYSNCPSFINWIGYGIGNESHAGKGSVPVLMSGYIPDREYGKYHVIEKGNALSWKSTHGYNGYADITVYKTASYLLSAANDFNPGRRGFQEDVIHAVMGAEEHIWINHPGEFALYGQARPSYWAGSGTLPRTNQYKGFASTIYSVSDLHPVDFTHAYFPSFAFRRWEMKDGWLFAESFSDGLIAITAMNGLEIETTGPNMNREIKSQGKKNIWIMRCSELWEEKDLESFEKKILSTPLSYDREALSFTFIDPEYGTMEAGWNDSLSVNGKKENYKGFTPSGTVTMENVL
;
A
#
# COMPACT_ATOMS: atom_id res chain seq x y z
N MET A 1 12.59 -19.44 -36.57
CA MET A 1 12.09 -18.93 -35.28
C MET A 1 13.18 -18.06 -34.69
N ASN A 2 12.87 -16.78 -34.50
CA ASN A 2 13.73 -15.82 -33.83
C ASN A 2 13.63 -16.02 -32.32
N TRP A 3 14.68 -15.67 -31.59
CA TRP A 3 14.77 -15.84 -30.15
C TRP A 3 15.12 -14.51 -29.50
N HIS A 4 14.45 -14.21 -28.38
CA HIS A 4 14.96 -13.23 -27.44
C HIS A 4 15.95 -13.96 -26.53
N ILE A 5 17.21 -13.54 -26.54
CA ILE A 5 18.29 -14.16 -25.76
C ILE A 5 18.73 -13.19 -24.66
N SER A 6 18.82 -13.66 -23.42
CA SER A 6 19.33 -12.87 -22.30
C SER A 6 20.19 -13.73 -21.38
N GLU A 7 21.12 -13.09 -20.69
CA GLU A 7 21.88 -13.71 -19.60
C GLU A 7 20.99 -13.84 -18.35
N LEU A 8 21.35 -14.75 -17.45
CA LEU A 8 20.67 -14.88 -16.15
C LEU A 8 21.17 -13.81 -15.17
N GLU A 9 20.39 -12.74 -14.97
CA GLU A 9 20.73 -11.68 -14.02
C GLU A 9 20.74 -12.22 -12.58
N HIS A 10 21.89 -12.17 -11.91
CA HIS A 10 22.12 -12.75 -10.58
C HIS A 10 21.76 -14.26 -10.46
N GLY A 11 21.74 -14.96 -11.61
CA GLY A 11 21.33 -16.36 -11.72
C GLY A 11 19.82 -16.59 -11.84
N TYR A 12 18.99 -15.54 -11.82
CA TYR A 12 17.53 -15.71 -11.92
C TYR A 12 17.07 -15.97 -13.35
N ILE A 13 16.12 -16.89 -13.49
CA ILE A 13 15.30 -17.05 -14.69
C ILE A 13 14.19 -16.02 -14.61
N THR A 14 14.20 -15.01 -15.47
CA THR A 14 13.29 -13.85 -15.35
C THR A 14 12.33 -13.72 -16.52
N ARG A 15 12.63 -14.29 -17.68
CA ARG A 15 11.77 -14.18 -18.86
C ARG A 15 10.86 -15.39 -19.01
N TYR A 16 9.59 -15.16 -19.29
CA TYR A 16 8.63 -16.24 -19.49
C TYR A 16 7.63 -15.85 -20.56
N LEU A 17 7.21 -16.84 -21.35
CA LEU A 17 5.87 -16.80 -21.91
C LEU A 17 4.93 -17.25 -20.79
N MET A 18 3.99 -16.40 -20.38
CA MET A 18 3.13 -16.62 -19.21
C MET A 18 1.67 -16.51 -19.62
N SER A 19 0.85 -17.49 -19.25
CA SER A 19 -0.56 -17.48 -19.58
C SER A 19 -1.33 -16.40 -18.81
N ASP A 20 -2.48 -15.99 -19.33
CA ASP A 20 -3.51 -15.36 -18.51
C ASP A 20 -3.85 -16.28 -17.32
N PRO A 21 -4.18 -15.72 -16.14
CA PRO A 21 -4.50 -16.51 -14.97
C PRO A 21 -5.86 -17.21 -15.12
N ARG A 22 -5.90 -18.50 -14.76
CA ARG A 22 -7.14 -19.25 -14.59
C ARG A 22 -7.64 -19.07 -13.16
N PHE A 23 -8.92 -18.72 -13.01
CA PHE A 23 -9.60 -18.63 -11.71
C PHE A 23 -10.70 -19.69 -11.63
N GLU A 24 -10.74 -20.41 -10.51
CA GLU A 24 -11.83 -21.35 -10.17
C GLU A 24 -12.32 -21.03 -8.75
N ASP A 25 -13.61 -20.74 -8.57
CA ASP A 25 -14.16 -20.48 -7.24
C ASP A 25 -14.09 -21.74 -6.37
N VAL A 26 -13.68 -21.58 -5.11
CA VAL A 26 -13.60 -22.67 -4.14
C VAL A 26 -14.68 -22.46 -3.07
N SER A 27 -15.58 -23.42 -2.93
CA SER A 27 -16.61 -23.44 -1.89
C SER A 27 -16.57 -24.75 -1.12
N GLY A 28 -17.15 -24.76 0.07
CA GLY A 28 -17.19 -25.95 0.91
C GLY A 28 -18.26 -25.88 1.97
N THR A 29 -18.18 -26.76 2.97
CA THR A 29 -19.15 -26.78 4.05
C THR A 29 -18.92 -25.58 4.97
N PRO A 30 -19.93 -24.71 5.23
CA PRO A 30 -19.78 -23.61 6.17
C PRO A 30 -19.40 -24.10 7.58
N VAL A 31 -18.44 -23.41 8.19
CA VAL A 31 -17.88 -23.75 9.50
C VAL A 31 -17.92 -22.57 10.45
N ALA A 32 -18.18 -22.85 11.73
CA ALA A 32 -18.06 -21.89 12.82
C ALA A 32 -16.71 -22.08 13.51
N ILE A 33 -15.99 -20.98 13.75
CA ILE A 33 -14.68 -20.99 14.40
C ILE A 33 -14.90 -20.76 15.91
N THR A 34 -14.67 -21.81 16.73
CA THR A 34 -15.03 -21.83 18.16
C THR A 34 -13.87 -21.60 19.13
N GLU A 35 -12.62 -21.52 18.65
CA GLU A 35 -11.47 -21.26 19.51
C GLU A 35 -11.45 -19.79 19.99
N GLU A 36 -11.16 -19.58 21.28
CA GLU A 36 -10.88 -18.24 21.83
C GLU A 36 -9.61 -17.70 21.19
N SER A 37 -9.74 -16.93 20.12
CA SER A 37 -8.68 -16.07 19.64
C SER A 37 -8.89 -14.69 20.27
N ASN A 38 -7.99 -14.25 21.15
CA ASN A 38 -7.94 -12.85 21.55
C ASN A 38 -7.36 -12.08 20.37
N VAL A 39 -8.29 -11.70 19.49
CA VAL A 39 -8.07 -11.48 18.07
C VAL A 39 -7.17 -10.27 17.74
N TRP A 40 -7.12 -9.25 18.58
CA TRP A 40 -6.41 -7.98 18.34
C TRP A 40 -5.19 -7.77 19.25
N ILE A 41 -4.87 -8.74 20.11
CA ILE A 41 -3.76 -8.63 21.06
C ILE A 41 -2.46 -9.13 20.40
N GLY A 42 -1.72 -8.22 19.78
CA GLY A 42 -0.34 -8.46 19.30
C GLY A 42 -0.18 -9.15 17.95
N SER A 43 -1.24 -9.27 17.14
CA SER A 43 -1.21 -9.88 15.80
C SER A 43 -1.10 -8.82 14.70
N THR A 44 0.11 -8.30 14.45
CA THR A 44 0.33 -7.36 13.33
C THR A 44 0.42 -8.04 11.96
N ALA A 45 0.45 -9.38 11.88
CA ALA A 45 0.72 -10.06 10.60
C ALA A 45 0.04 -11.40 10.29
N ALA A 46 -0.69 -12.07 11.20
CA ALA A 46 -1.45 -13.29 10.84
C ALA A 46 -2.42 -13.70 11.95
N SER A 47 -3.59 -14.20 11.56
CA SER A 47 -4.39 -15.06 12.44
C SER A 47 -3.67 -16.40 12.50
N THR A 48 -3.64 -17.04 13.67
CA THR A 48 -3.11 -18.40 13.82
C THR A 48 -4.09 -19.46 13.29
N HIS A 49 -5.25 -19.04 12.78
CA HIS A 49 -6.31 -19.93 12.33
C HIS A 49 -6.26 -20.09 10.81
N GLU A 50 -5.94 -21.30 10.35
CA GLU A 50 -6.03 -21.64 8.93
C GLU A 50 -7.50 -21.84 8.53
N ASN A 51 -7.92 -21.16 7.47
CA ASN A 51 -9.26 -21.32 6.89
C ASN A 51 -9.54 -22.82 6.59
N PRO A 52 -10.57 -23.45 7.19
CA PRO A 52 -10.86 -24.86 6.96
C PRO A 52 -11.14 -25.20 5.49
N LEU A 53 -11.59 -24.23 4.69
CA LEU A 53 -11.67 -24.40 3.24
C LEU A 53 -10.31 -24.63 2.61
N ARG A 54 -9.29 -23.85 3.00
CA ARG A 54 -7.91 -24.06 2.53
C ARG A 54 -7.47 -25.47 2.85
N VAL A 55 -7.67 -25.95 4.08
CA VAL A 55 -7.29 -27.30 4.48
C VAL A 55 -7.92 -28.35 3.56
N SER A 56 -9.24 -28.25 3.35
CA SER A 56 -9.97 -29.18 2.48
C SER A 56 -9.52 -29.11 1.01
N PHE A 57 -9.21 -27.91 0.53
CA PHE A 57 -8.69 -27.67 -0.81
C PHE A 57 -7.31 -28.30 -1.01
N LEU A 58 -6.38 -28.07 -0.07
CA LEU A 58 -5.02 -28.60 -0.13
C LEU A 58 -5.01 -30.13 -0.08
N GLU A 59 -5.86 -30.75 0.76
CA GLU A 59 -6.03 -32.20 0.75
C GLU A 59 -6.53 -32.74 -0.60
N ASN A 60 -7.42 -31.99 -1.26
CA ASN A 60 -7.97 -32.39 -2.55
C ASN A 60 -6.94 -32.26 -3.67
N ILE A 61 -6.16 -31.18 -3.72
CA ILE A 61 -5.06 -31.02 -4.68
C ILE A 61 -4.03 -32.13 -4.50
N GLN A 62 -3.63 -32.42 -3.27
CA GLN A 62 -2.66 -33.48 -3.00
C GLN A 62 -3.13 -34.86 -3.48
N LYS A 63 -4.45 -35.12 -3.47
CA LYS A 63 -5.06 -36.37 -3.96
C LYS A 63 -5.20 -36.40 -5.49
N LYS A 64 -5.55 -35.27 -6.12
CA LYS A 64 -5.81 -35.19 -7.57
C LYS A 64 -4.52 -35.16 -8.40
N GLY A 65 -3.42 -34.65 -7.84
CA GLY A 65 -2.20 -34.39 -8.59
C GLY A 65 -2.35 -33.18 -9.53
N ILE A 66 -1.25 -32.80 -10.17
CA ILE A 66 -1.18 -31.65 -11.07
C ILE A 66 -0.84 -32.13 -12.48
N GLU A 67 -1.43 -31.49 -13.46
CA GLU A 67 -1.25 -31.83 -14.88
C GLU A 67 -0.16 -30.95 -15.49
N ALA A 68 0.64 -31.51 -16.40
CA ALA A 68 1.62 -30.73 -17.15
C ALA A 68 0.89 -29.74 -18.08
N PRO A 69 1.27 -28.45 -18.09
CA PRO A 69 0.71 -27.49 -19.03
C PRO A 69 1.12 -27.87 -20.46
N ILE A 70 0.21 -27.69 -21.40
CA ILE A 70 0.45 -27.96 -22.82
C ILE A 70 0.56 -26.61 -23.53
N PHE A 71 1.52 -26.46 -24.43
CA PHE A 71 1.70 -25.24 -25.23
C PHE A 71 1.50 -25.56 -26.72
N PRO A 72 0.25 -25.59 -27.23
CA PRO A 72 -0.01 -25.84 -28.65
C PRO A 72 0.59 -24.78 -29.58
N ASP A 73 0.74 -23.56 -29.07
CA ASP A 73 1.31 -22.42 -29.79
C ASP A 73 2.28 -21.67 -28.83
N PRO A 74 3.54 -22.15 -28.71
CA PRO A 74 4.53 -21.68 -27.73
C PRO A 74 5.22 -20.39 -28.20
N GLU A 75 4.44 -19.37 -28.56
CA GLU A 75 4.92 -18.06 -28.99
C GLU A 75 4.12 -16.95 -28.27
N PRO A 76 4.64 -15.71 -28.18
CA PRO A 76 3.87 -14.57 -27.70
C PRO A 76 2.53 -14.43 -28.42
N GLU A 77 1.47 -14.14 -27.66
CA GLU A 77 0.07 -14.09 -28.11
C GLU A 77 -0.50 -15.45 -28.56
N GLY A 78 0.24 -16.54 -28.36
CA GLY A 78 -0.18 -17.91 -28.62
C GLY A 78 -1.09 -18.45 -27.52
N LYS A 79 -0.99 -19.76 -27.28
CA LYS A 79 -1.93 -20.49 -26.42
C LYS A 79 -1.23 -21.48 -25.51
N ALA A 80 -1.72 -21.55 -24.28
CA ALA A 80 -1.46 -22.64 -23.34
C ALA A 80 -2.78 -23.33 -22.97
N VAL A 81 -2.71 -24.61 -22.62
CA VAL A 81 -3.82 -25.37 -22.06
C VAL A 81 -3.41 -25.86 -20.68
N LEU A 82 -4.18 -25.47 -19.67
CA LEU A 82 -3.96 -25.84 -18.27
C LEU A 82 -5.29 -26.25 -17.65
N PHE A 83 -5.35 -27.43 -17.04
CA PHE A 83 -6.59 -28.03 -16.49
C PHE A 83 -7.77 -27.98 -17.48
N GLY A 84 -7.51 -28.30 -18.75
CA GLY A 84 -8.51 -28.26 -19.82
C GLY A 84 -8.99 -26.86 -20.26
N THR A 85 -8.43 -25.79 -19.69
CA THR A 85 -8.75 -24.40 -20.05
C THR A 85 -7.73 -23.87 -21.04
N GLU A 86 -8.19 -23.35 -22.17
CA GLU A 86 -7.34 -22.62 -23.12
C GLU A 86 -7.11 -21.19 -22.62
N LEU A 87 -5.84 -20.81 -22.46
CA LEU A 87 -5.41 -19.53 -21.91
C LEU A 87 -4.49 -18.84 -22.93
N ARG A 88 -4.65 -17.52 -23.11
CA ARG A 88 -3.76 -16.72 -23.96
C ARG A 88 -2.37 -16.67 -23.32
N LEU A 89 -1.34 -16.79 -24.15
CA LEU A 89 0.06 -16.76 -23.73
C LEU A 89 0.66 -15.37 -23.95
N GLY A 90 0.93 -14.65 -22.86
CA GLY A 90 1.56 -13.33 -22.88
C GLY A 90 3.08 -13.39 -22.80
N TYR A 91 3.74 -12.31 -23.21
CA TYR A 91 5.18 -12.13 -23.04
C TYR A 91 5.49 -11.35 -21.75
N ARG A 92 6.16 -11.98 -20.78
CA ARG A 92 6.60 -11.31 -19.55
C ARG A 92 7.91 -10.58 -19.79
N ALA A 93 7.87 -9.25 -19.79
CA ALA A 93 9.05 -8.40 -19.62
C ALA A 93 9.32 -8.23 -18.11
N PRO A 94 10.53 -8.56 -17.61
CA PRO A 94 10.79 -8.60 -16.17
C PRO A 94 10.97 -7.21 -15.53
N PHE A 95 11.50 -6.22 -16.26
CA PHE A 95 11.84 -4.88 -15.73
C PHE A 95 12.61 -4.93 -14.39
N GLY A 96 13.57 -5.85 -14.28
CA GLY A 96 14.37 -6.05 -13.07
C GLY A 96 13.72 -6.91 -11.98
N ASP A 97 12.48 -7.38 -12.17
CA ASP A 97 11.78 -8.25 -11.21
C ASP A 97 12.09 -9.74 -11.46
N PRO A 98 12.79 -10.43 -10.54
CA PRO A 98 13.09 -11.85 -10.65
C PRO A 98 11.90 -12.77 -10.31
N VAL A 99 10.79 -12.22 -9.81
CA VAL A 99 9.63 -12.99 -9.35
C VAL A 99 8.56 -13.05 -10.44
N ALA A 100 8.24 -14.26 -10.93
CA ALA A 100 7.20 -14.48 -11.91
C ALA A 100 5.86 -14.86 -11.26
N GLY A 101 4.75 -14.55 -11.93
CA GLY A 101 3.39 -14.84 -11.45
C GLY A 101 2.54 -13.58 -11.34
N ARG A 102 1.57 -13.60 -10.42
CA ARG A 102 0.67 -12.48 -10.15
C ARG A 102 0.36 -12.35 -8.66
N SER A 103 0.42 -11.12 -8.16
CA SER A 103 -0.18 -10.76 -6.88
C SER A 103 -1.58 -10.19 -7.12
N LEU A 104 -2.55 -10.62 -6.33
CA LEU A 104 -3.95 -10.24 -6.50
C LEU A 104 -4.68 -10.18 -5.16
N PHE A 105 -5.84 -9.51 -5.14
CA PHE A 105 -6.77 -9.52 -4.02
C PHE A 105 -8.01 -10.35 -4.40
N SER A 106 -8.25 -11.45 -3.69
CA SER A 106 -9.41 -12.32 -3.89
C SER A 106 -10.42 -12.15 -2.76
N PRO A 107 -11.51 -11.37 -2.94
CA PRO A 107 -12.50 -11.14 -1.88
C PRO A 107 -13.27 -12.41 -1.48
N THR A 108 -13.21 -13.45 -2.31
CA THR A 108 -13.78 -14.78 -2.08
C THR A 108 -12.70 -15.86 -2.33
N PRO A 109 -12.80 -17.06 -1.74
CA PRO A 109 -11.82 -18.12 -1.95
C PRO A 109 -11.78 -18.61 -3.41
N ARG A 110 -10.58 -18.67 -4.01
CA ARG A 110 -10.36 -19.10 -5.39
C ARG A 110 -9.11 -19.94 -5.54
N TRP A 111 -9.09 -20.84 -6.50
CA TRP A 111 -7.88 -21.47 -7.01
C TRP A 111 -7.39 -20.67 -8.21
N VAL A 112 -6.16 -20.17 -8.12
CA VAL A 112 -5.49 -19.44 -9.19
C VAL A 112 -4.40 -20.33 -9.76
N SER A 113 -4.32 -20.44 -11.09
CA SER A 113 -3.29 -21.23 -11.75
C SER A 113 -2.83 -20.57 -13.06
N MET A 114 -1.55 -20.75 -13.39
CA MET A 114 -0.88 -20.16 -14.56
C MET A 114 0.09 -21.18 -15.18
N ALA A 115 0.24 -21.11 -16.50
CA ALA A 115 1.24 -21.86 -17.25
C ALA A 115 2.36 -20.93 -17.71
N LEU A 116 3.62 -21.34 -17.52
CA LEU A 116 4.79 -20.57 -17.96
C LEU A 116 5.73 -21.44 -18.80
N LEU A 117 6.39 -20.82 -19.78
CA LEU A 117 7.38 -21.46 -20.63
C LEU A 117 8.66 -20.61 -20.69
N THR A 118 9.80 -21.28 -20.58
CA THR A 118 11.13 -20.70 -20.83
C THR A 118 12.04 -21.75 -21.47
N VAL A 119 13.09 -21.30 -22.16
CA VAL A 119 14.15 -22.18 -22.67
C VAL A 119 15.48 -21.78 -22.04
N LEU A 120 16.26 -22.76 -21.58
CA LEU A 120 17.64 -22.57 -21.11
C LEU A 120 18.62 -23.19 -22.11
N GLU A 121 19.47 -22.37 -22.70
CA GLU A 121 20.58 -22.82 -23.54
C GLU A 121 21.82 -23.04 -22.67
N CYS A 122 22.29 -24.28 -22.61
CA CYS A 122 23.44 -24.68 -21.80
C CYS A 122 24.61 -25.06 -22.71
N THR A 123 25.83 -24.61 -22.40
CA THR A 123 27.01 -24.99 -23.19
C THR A 123 27.51 -26.41 -22.90
N GLU A 124 27.09 -27.01 -21.79
CA GLU A 124 27.51 -28.35 -21.36
C GLU A 124 26.34 -29.12 -20.75
N GLU A 125 26.28 -30.43 -21.03
CA GLU A 125 25.37 -31.33 -20.33
C GLU A 125 25.80 -31.54 -18.86
N GLY A 126 24.83 -31.53 -17.94
CA GLY A 126 25.10 -31.84 -16.55
C GLY A 126 24.00 -31.48 -15.58
N ASP A 127 24.36 -31.57 -14.30
CA ASP A 127 23.51 -31.24 -13.18
C ASP A 127 23.68 -29.76 -12.85
N TYR A 128 22.58 -29.02 -12.88
CA TYR A 128 22.50 -27.61 -12.55
C TYR A 128 21.67 -27.46 -11.28
N HIS A 129 22.24 -26.76 -10.30
CA HIS A 129 21.65 -26.55 -8.99
C HIS A 129 20.82 -25.28 -9.00
N PHE A 130 19.52 -25.43 -8.80
CA PHE A 130 18.58 -24.34 -8.73
C PHE A 130 18.03 -24.19 -7.31
N ARG A 131 17.66 -22.97 -6.96
CA ARG A 131 16.80 -22.66 -5.83
C ARG A 131 15.44 -22.22 -6.35
N ALA A 132 14.39 -22.90 -5.91
CA ALA A 132 13.04 -22.42 -6.05
C ALA A 132 12.63 -21.60 -4.83
N SER A 133 11.83 -20.56 -5.04
CA SER A 133 11.12 -19.84 -3.98
C SER A 133 9.67 -19.65 -4.41
N VAL A 134 8.69 -20.09 -3.61
CA VAL A 134 7.25 -20.04 -3.93
C VAL A 134 6.39 -19.98 -2.66
N SER A 135 5.29 -19.22 -2.71
CA SER A 135 4.26 -19.21 -1.64
C SER A 135 3.23 -20.33 -1.84
N GLY A 136 2.67 -20.46 -3.04
CA GLY A 136 1.73 -21.50 -3.44
C GLY A 136 2.40 -22.84 -3.80
N GLY A 137 2.19 -23.30 -5.03
CA GLY A 137 2.81 -24.48 -5.60
C GLY A 137 3.40 -24.25 -6.99
N ILE A 138 4.52 -24.93 -7.26
CA ILE A 138 5.10 -25.01 -8.60
C ILE A 138 5.40 -26.47 -8.98
N SER A 139 5.25 -26.77 -10.28
CA SER A 139 5.85 -27.95 -10.92
C SER A 139 6.58 -27.54 -12.18
N VAL A 140 7.78 -28.10 -12.39
CA VAL A 140 8.58 -27.94 -13.60
C VAL A 140 8.55 -29.26 -14.37
N PHE A 141 8.18 -29.17 -15.64
CA PHE A 141 8.07 -30.29 -16.57
C PHE A 141 9.03 -30.08 -17.74
N SER A 142 9.50 -31.19 -18.29
CA SER A 142 10.09 -31.20 -19.64
C SER A 142 9.02 -31.00 -20.70
N LYS A 143 9.44 -30.64 -21.91
CA LYS A 143 8.58 -30.52 -23.10
C LYS A 143 7.65 -31.71 -23.37
N ASP A 144 8.07 -32.93 -23.02
CA ASP A 144 7.28 -34.16 -23.22
C ASP A 144 6.29 -34.44 -22.07
N GLY A 145 6.14 -33.51 -21.12
CA GLY A 145 5.22 -33.61 -19.98
C GLY A 145 5.73 -34.44 -18.81
N LYS A 146 7.01 -34.88 -18.82
CA LYS A 146 7.61 -35.54 -17.66
C LYS A 146 7.93 -34.50 -16.58
N GLU A 147 7.41 -34.70 -15.37
CA GLU A 147 7.75 -33.88 -14.20
C GLU A 147 9.24 -34.04 -13.85
N LEU A 148 9.93 -32.92 -13.74
CA LEU A 148 11.33 -32.81 -13.38
C LEU A 148 11.50 -32.38 -11.92
N TYR A 149 10.59 -31.53 -11.44
CA TYR A 149 10.60 -30.98 -10.10
C TYR A 149 9.20 -30.53 -9.69
N SER A 150 8.89 -30.58 -8.39
CA SER A 150 7.62 -30.12 -7.82
C SER A 150 7.82 -29.70 -6.38
N PHE A 151 7.35 -28.50 -6.03
CA PHE A 151 7.44 -27.96 -4.69
C PHE A 151 6.22 -27.12 -4.36
N ARG A 152 5.49 -27.54 -3.31
CA ARG A 152 4.11 -27.11 -3.04
C ARG A 152 3.86 -26.84 -1.57
N PRO A 153 4.54 -25.83 -0.98
CA PRO A 153 4.39 -25.49 0.43
C PRO A 153 3.01 -24.92 0.79
N TYR A 154 2.34 -24.22 -0.14
CA TYR A 154 1.08 -23.50 0.08
C TYR A 154 1.06 -22.66 1.38
N LYS A 155 2.12 -21.88 1.58
CA LYS A 155 2.26 -20.93 2.68
C LYS A 155 1.93 -19.54 2.17
N ARG A 156 0.71 -19.09 2.51
CA ARG A 156 0.13 -17.82 2.07
C ARG A 156 1.10 -16.65 2.32
N ASN A 157 1.53 -16.00 1.22
CA ASN A 157 2.41 -14.82 1.18
C ASN A 157 3.70 -14.99 2.00
N GLU A 158 4.14 -16.23 2.20
CA GLU A 158 5.39 -16.55 2.85
C GLU A 158 6.17 -17.52 1.95
N PRO A 159 6.95 -17.00 0.99
CA PRO A 159 7.72 -17.82 0.08
C PRO A 159 8.59 -18.80 0.86
N LYS A 160 8.49 -20.08 0.53
CA LYS A 160 9.41 -21.10 1.01
C LYS A 160 10.44 -21.38 -0.06
N GLU A 161 11.64 -21.74 0.36
CA GLU A 161 12.74 -22.04 -0.53
C GLU A 161 13.10 -23.53 -0.48
N GLU A 162 13.43 -24.10 -1.63
CA GLU A 162 13.98 -25.45 -1.74
C GLU A 162 15.03 -25.50 -2.87
N ASP A 163 16.17 -26.12 -2.58
CA ASP A 163 17.20 -26.38 -3.57
C ASP A 163 16.93 -27.70 -4.28
N PHE A 164 17.07 -27.71 -5.60
CA PHE A 164 16.84 -28.87 -6.45
C PHE A 164 17.84 -28.93 -7.60
N ILE A 165 17.93 -30.09 -8.24
CA ILE A 165 18.86 -30.34 -9.34
C ILE A 165 18.05 -30.62 -10.60
N LEU A 166 18.35 -29.89 -11.67
CA LEU A 166 17.90 -30.22 -13.01
C LEU A 166 19.07 -30.78 -13.81
N HIS A 167 18.86 -31.96 -14.39
CA HIS A 167 19.78 -32.49 -15.38
C HIS A 167 19.46 -31.88 -16.74
N LEU A 168 20.30 -30.96 -17.20
CA LEU A 168 20.12 -30.23 -18.46
C LEU A 168 21.09 -30.76 -19.52
N GLN A 169 20.61 -30.84 -20.76
CA GLN A 169 21.37 -31.27 -21.92
C GLN A 169 22.18 -30.10 -22.50
N GLU A 170 23.27 -30.41 -23.23
CA GLU A 170 23.93 -29.40 -24.07
C GLU A 170 22.95 -28.88 -25.13
N GLY A 171 22.89 -27.56 -25.30
CA GLY A 171 21.93 -26.88 -26.16
C GLY A 171 20.65 -26.45 -25.43
N ASP A 172 19.52 -26.46 -26.15
CA ASP A 172 18.25 -25.91 -25.70
C ASP A 172 17.47 -26.88 -24.80
N ASN A 173 17.10 -26.42 -23.61
CA ASN A 173 16.27 -27.12 -22.63
C ASN A 173 14.96 -26.34 -22.42
N GLU A 174 13.87 -26.82 -23.02
CA GLU A 174 12.54 -26.21 -22.87
C GLU A 174 11.87 -26.69 -21.59
N LEU A 175 11.53 -25.74 -20.73
CA LEU A 175 10.89 -25.96 -19.42
C LEU A 175 9.46 -25.44 -19.46
N HIS A 176 8.53 -26.32 -19.09
CA HIS A 176 7.11 -26.02 -18.92
C HIS A 176 6.81 -25.96 -17.43
N ILE A 177 6.22 -24.87 -16.96
CA ILE A 177 6.03 -24.61 -15.54
C ILE A 177 4.55 -24.41 -15.26
N GLU A 178 4.06 -25.11 -14.26
CA GLU A 178 2.77 -24.85 -13.65
C GLU A 178 2.99 -24.13 -12.33
N LEU A 179 2.21 -23.08 -12.10
CA LEU A 179 2.16 -22.30 -10.87
C LEU A 179 0.70 -22.24 -10.42
N ASP A 180 0.45 -22.52 -9.14
CA ASP A 180 -0.87 -22.34 -8.56
C ASP A 180 -0.85 -21.85 -7.11
N ASP A 181 -1.98 -21.32 -6.67
CA ASP A 181 -2.19 -20.97 -5.26
C ASP A 181 -3.68 -21.00 -4.87
N PHE A 182 -3.94 -21.18 -3.58
CA PHE A 182 -5.23 -20.92 -2.97
C PHE A 182 -5.33 -19.44 -2.61
N ALA A 183 -6.02 -18.68 -3.45
CA ALA A 183 -6.21 -17.26 -3.26
C ALA A 183 -7.35 -16.95 -2.30
N GLU A 184 -7.01 -16.24 -1.23
CA GLU A 184 -7.94 -15.55 -0.36
C GLU A 184 -7.31 -14.22 0.08
N ARG A 185 -8.08 -13.14 -0.04
CA ARG A 185 -7.64 -11.76 0.21
C ARG A 185 -6.37 -11.46 -0.60
N ASP A 186 -5.37 -10.79 -0.03
CA ASP A 186 -4.07 -10.64 -0.67
C ASP A 186 -3.40 -12.01 -0.85
N THR A 187 -3.07 -12.36 -2.10
CA THR A 187 -2.39 -13.59 -2.47
C THR A 187 -1.28 -13.31 -3.47
N GLU A 188 -0.07 -13.72 -3.12
CA GLU A 188 1.12 -13.69 -3.96
C GLU A 188 1.29 -15.04 -4.66
N ALA A 189 0.50 -15.29 -5.71
CA ALA A 189 0.64 -16.46 -6.57
C ALA A 189 1.86 -16.27 -7.47
N THR A 190 3.05 -16.44 -6.88
CA THR A 190 4.33 -16.09 -7.49
C THR A 190 5.43 -17.09 -7.13
N PHE A 191 6.48 -17.13 -7.96
CA PHE A 191 7.68 -17.91 -7.72
C PHE A 191 8.94 -17.26 -8.31
N SER A 192 10.10 -17.73 -7.90
CA SER A 192 11.37 -17.48 -8.61
C SER A 192 12.20 -18.75 -8.71
N LEU A 193 13.01 -18.84 -9.76
CA LEU A 193 13.99 -19.90 -9.98
C LEU A 193 15.36 -19.27 -10.18
N ARG A 194 16.32 -19.62 -9.32
CA ARG A 194 17.69 -19.09 -9.35
C ARG A 194 18.69 -20.21 -9.55
N LEU A 195 19.53 -20.11 -10.58
CA LEU A 195 20.72 -20.93 -10.74
C LEU A 195 21.75 -20.54 -9.67
N ILE A 196 22.07 -21.48 -8.78
CA ILE A 196 23.04 -21.31 -7.69
C ILE A 196 24.42 -21.79 -8.13
N GLU A 197 24.47 -22.94 -8.80
CA GLU A 197 25.69 -23.56 -9.29
C GLU A 197 25.39 -24.32 -10.58
N GLY A 198 26.26 -24.20 -11.58
CA GLY A 198 26.09 -24.83 -12.88
C GLY A 198 27.41 -24.94 -13.62
N LYS A 199 27.38 -25.64 -14.75
CA LYS A 199 28.53 -25.77 -15.64
C LYS A 199 28.43 -24.77 -16.79
N GLY A 200 29.59 -24.28 -17.24
CA GLY A 200 29.66 -23.43 -18.42
C GLY A 200 28.78 -22.17 -18.34
N ASP A 201 28.36 -21.70 -19.51
CA ASP A 201 27.48 -20.53 -19.65
C ASP A 201 26.03 -20.98 -19.83
N VAL A 202 25.09 -20.27 -19.20
CA VAL A 202 23.65 -20.57 -19.28
C VAL A 202 22.91 -19.32 -19.70
N LYS A 203 22.24 -19.42 -20.85
CA LYS A 203 21.45 -18.33 -21.42
C LYS A 203 19.97 -18.66 -21.40
N GLN A 204 19.18 -17.64 -21.18
CA GLN A 204 17.74 -17.73 -21.27
C GLN A 204 17.28 -17.34 -22.68
N LYS A 205 16.38 -18.15 -23.24
CA LYS A 205 15.78 -17.93 -24.57
C LYS A 205 14.27 -17.93 -24.48
N ILE A 206 13.64 -16.97 -25.15
CA ILE A 206 12.19 -16.94 -25.37
C ILE A 206 11.91 -17.00 -26.89
N PRO A 207 11.06 -17.93 -27.35
CA PRO A 207 10.71 -18.02 -28.76
C PRO A 207 9.87 -16.80 -29.17
N MET A 208 10.24 -16.14 -30.28
CA MET A 208 9.56 -14.92 -30.77
C MET A 208 8.83 -15.15 -32.12
N GLY A 209 8.80 -16.38 -32.64
CA GLY A 209 8.22 -16.66 -33.95
C GLY A 209 9.04 -16.07 -35.10
N GLU A 210 8.38 -15.35 -36.02
CA GLU A 210 9.03 -14.63 -37.14
C GLU A 210 9.38 -13.16 -36.81
N ARG A 211 9.14 -12.72 -35.57
CA ARG A 211 9.21 -11.30 -35.16
C ARG A 211 10.64 -10.81 -34.89
N ASP A 212 10.87 -9.51 -35.02
CA ASP A 212 12.17 -8.88 -34.82
C ASP A 212 12.52 -8.75 -33.32
N ALA A 213 13.49 -9.56 -32.86
CA ALA A 213 13.92 -9.57 -31.46
C ALA A 213 14.65 -8.27 -31.04
N GLU A 214 15.37 -7.60 -31.94
CA GLU A 214 16.08 -6.35 -31.62
C GLU A 214 15.10 -5.18 -31.46
N LEU A 215 14.08 -5.13 -32.29
CA LEU A 215 12.98 -4.19 -32.10
C LEU A 215 12.25 -4.43 -30.77
N MET A 216 12.05 -5.69 -30.38
CA MET A 216 11.41 -6.03 -29.10
C MET A 216 12.25 -5.58 -27.90
N MET A 217 13.56 -5.77 -27.92
CA MET A 217 14.46 -5.25 -26.87
C MET A 217 14.38 -3.72 -26.74
N ARG A 218 14.31 -3.00 -27.87
CA ARG A 218 14.09 -1.54 -27.84
C ARG A 218 12.75 -1.17 -27.24
N ALA A 219 11.67 -1.85 -27.62
CA ALA A 219 10.33 -1.61 -27.08
C ALA A 219 10.24 -1.91 -25.58
N GLU A 220 10.89 -2.98 -25.11
CA GLU A 220 11.04 -3.25 -23.67
C GLU A 220 11.76 -2.10 -22.96
N LYS A 221 12.86 -1.59 -23.54
CA LYS A 221 13.58 -0.45 -22.95
C LYS A 221 12.69 0.80 -22.88
N SER A 222 11.85 1.03 -23.89
CA SER A 222 10.84 2.10 -23.87
C SER A 222 9.85 1.93 -22.73
N MET A 223 9.32 0.72 -22.55
CA MET A 223 8.36 0.43 -21.48
C MET A 223 9.01 0.38 -20.08
N GLU A 224 10.30 0.07 -19.98
CA GLU A 224 11.10 0.16 -18.75
C GLU A 224 11.29 1.63 -18.35
N THR A 225 11.66 2.48 -19.31
CA THR A 225 11.96 3.90 -19.07
C THR A 225 10.74 4.82 -19.03
N LEU A 226 9.56 4.32 -19.44
CA LEU A 226 8.30 5.06 -19.40
C LEU A 226 8.09 5.66 -18.01
N ALA A 227 7.75 6.93 -17.91
CA ALA A 227 7.56 7.61 -16.62
C ALA A 227 6.56 8.77 -16.75
N PHE A 228 5.90 9.10 -15.63
CA PHE A 228 5.26 10.40 -15.47
C PHE A 228 6.29 11.41 -14.98
N ASP A 229 6.26 12.63 -15.52
CA ASP A 229 7.28 13.66 -15.20
C ASP A 229 7.15 14.23 -13.77
N ARG A 230 6.07 13.89 -13.07
CA ARG A 230 5.71 14.33 -11.72
C ARG A 230 5.15 13.16 -10.90
N SER A 231 5.07 13.33 -9.58
CA SER A 231 4.33 12.41 -8.69
C SER A 231 2.86 12.78 -8.61
N SER A 232 2.58 14.08 -8.59
CA SER A 232 1.21 14.62 -8.58
C SER A 232 1.03 15.64 -9.72
N PHE A 233 -0.15 15.65 -10.32
CA PHE A 233 -0.56 16.66 -11.30
C PHE A 233 -1.74 17.46 -10.73
N THR A 234 -1.50 18.74 -10.45
CA THR A 234 -2.48 19.62 -9.78
C THR A 234 -3.02 20.74 -10.67
N SER A 235 -2.38 20.99 -11.80
CA SER A 235 -2.79 21.95 -12.83
C SER A 235 -2.08 21.62 -14.14
N GLY A 236 -2.53 22.22 -15.24
CA GLY A 236 -1.89 22.03 -16.54
C GLY A 236 -2.26 20.68 -17.17
N HIS A 237 -1.27 19.99 -17.72
CA HIS A 237 -1.45 18.78 -18.51
C HIS A 237 -0.73 17.59 -17.88
N VAL A 238 -1.29 16.39 -18.06
CA VAL A 238 -0.65 15.12 -17.68
C VAL A 238 0.34 14.75 -18.78
N THR A 239 1.61 14.59 -18.43
CA THR A 239 2.69 14.30 -19.38
C THR A 239 3.48 13.07 -19.00
N MET A 240 4.01 12.39 -20.02
CA MET A 240 4.88 11.22 -19.87
C MET A 240 6.13 11.33 -20.72
N THR A 241 7.18 10.64 -20.28
CA THR A 241 8.44 10.50 -21.01
C THR A 241 8.81 9.02 -21.17
N CYS A 242 9.49 8.66 -22.25
CA CYS A 242 10.11 7.34 -22.44
C CYS A 242 11.25 7.39 -23.46
N SER A 243 12.07 6.34 -23.55
CA SER A 243 13.01 6.17 -24.67
C SER A 243 12.28 5.61 -25.90
N ASN A 244 11.84 6.46 -26.83
CA ASN A 244 11.07 6.03 -28.00
C ASN A 244 11.84 4.98 -28.85
N PRO A 245 11.24 3.81 -29.18
CA PRO A 245 11.94 2.75 -29.91
C PRO A 245 12.03 3.01 -31.42
N PHE A 246 11.25 3.96 -31.94
CA PHE A 246 11.11 4.24 -33.38
C PHE A 246 11.74 5.58 -33.78
N SER A 247 12.40 5.58 -34.94
CA SER A 247 12.98 6.78 -35.55
C SER A 247 12.18 7.30 -36.76
N ASP A 248 11.16 6.54 -37.17
CA ASP A 248 10.40 6.75 -38.40
C ASP A 248 8.87 6.61 -38.21
N ALA A 249 8.41 6.34 -37.00
CA ALA A 249 7.00 6.21 -36.64
C ALA A 249 6.73 6.73 -35.23
N ASP A 250 5.47 7.04 -34.94
CA ASP A 250 5.04 7.37 -33.58
C ASP A 250 5.01 6.10 -32.72
N PHE A 251 5.40 6.24 -31.46
CA PHE A 251 5.25 5.18 -30.46
C PHE A 251 4.01 5.48 -29.61
N VAL A 252 3.10 4.53 -29.52
CA VAL A 252 1.84 4.71 -28.77
C VAL A 252 1.81 3.74 -27.61
N VAL A 253 1.61 4.28 -26.41
CA VAL A 253 1.36 3.52 -25.19
C VAL A 253 -0.07 3.76 -24.76
N HIS A 254 -0.87 2.71 -24.75
CA HIS A 254 -2.23 2.73 -24.24
C HIS A 254 -2.23 2.57 -22.71
N LEU A 255 -2.92 3.46 -22.03
CA LEU A 255 -3.10 3.46 -20.58
C LEU A 255 -4.54 3.10 -20.25
N LYS A 256 -4.72 2.15 -19.33
CA LYS A 256 -6.01 1.81 -18.73
C LYS A 256 -5.87 1.75 -17.21
N GLY A 257 -6.59 2.59 -16.48
CA GLY A 257 -6.38 2.72 -15.04
C GLY A 257 -7.47 3.46 -14.30
N ALA A 258 -7.43 3.38 -12.97
CA ALA A 258 -8.38 4.03 -12.07
C ALA A 258 -7.78 4.14 -10.66
N THR A 259 -8.56 4.70 -9.73
CA THR A 259 -8.34 4.47 -8.30
C THR A 259 -8.64 3.01 -7.96
N GLU A 260 -8.12 2.53 -6.83
CA GLU A 260 -8.26 1.13 -6.40
C GLU A 260 -9.73 0.66 -6.35
N GLU A 261 -10.62 1.46 -5.76
CA GLU A 261 -12.05 1.11 -5.63
C GLU A 261 -12.76 1.07 -6.99
N ASN A 262 -12.46 2.02 -7.87
CA ASN A 262 -13.08 2.04 -9.20
C ASN A 262 -12.54 0.92 -10.09
N ALA A 263 -11.26 0.55 -9.96
CA ALA A 263 -10.67 -0.58 -10.67
C ALA A 263 -11.32 -1.91 -10.26
N ALA A 264 -11.64 -2.08 -8.97
CA ALA A 264 -12.35 -3.26 -8.47
C ALA A 264 -13.79 -3.40 -9.03
N LEU A 265 -14.32 -2.32 -9.63
CA LEU A 265 -15.65 -2.26 -10.23
C LEU A 265 -15.61 -2.21 -11.77
N ASP A 266 -14.44 -2.45 -12.37
CA ASP A 266 -14.18 -2.32 -13.81
C ASP A 266 -14.49 -0.93 -14.40
N ILE A 267 -14.38 0.13 -13.58
CA ILE A 267 -14.59 1.51 -14.01
C ILE A 267 -13.23 2.14 -14.28
N PHE A 268 -12.80 2.08 -15.54
CA PHE A 268 -11.48 2.56 -15.96
C PHE A 268 -11.54 3.89 -16.72
N LYS A 269 -10.49 4.69 -16.54
CA LYS A 269 -10.09 5.76 -17.44
C LYS A 269 -9.09 5.19 -18.45
N GLU A 270 -9.31 5.49 -19.71
CA GLU A 270 -8.38 5.16 -20.79
C GLU A 270 -7.79 6.42 -21.43
N ALA A 271 -6.55 6.33 -21.87
CA ALA A 271 -5.82 7.38 -22.59
C ALA A 271 -4.70 6.78 -23.43
N ASP A 272 -4.31 7.44 -24.53
CA ASP A 272 -3.14 7.07 -25.32
C ASP A 272 -2.03 8.11 -25.13
N ALA A 273 -0.87 7.67 -24.68
CA ALA A 273 0.35 8.45 -24.70
C ALA A 273 1.02 8.28 -26.07
N VAL A 274 0.89 9.29 -26.93
CA VAL A 274 1.49 9.31 -28.27
C VAL A 274 2.83 10.03 -28.20
N PHE A 275 3.91 9.29 -28.39
CA PHE A 275 5.28 9.79 -28.50
C PHE A 275 5.59 9.98 -30.00
N PRO A 276 5.69 11.23 -30.48
CA PRO A 276 5.93 11.49 -31.91
C PRO A 276 7.23 10.85 -32.38
N CYS A 277 7.33 10.54 -33.66
CA CYS A 277 8.55 10.02 -34.31
C CYS A 277 9.84 10.73 -33.84
N GLY A 278 10.76 9.98 -33.21
CA GLY A 278 12.01 10.48 -32.64
C GLY A 278 11.88 11.35 -31.38
N GLY A 279 10.66 11.61 -30.92
CA GLY A 279 10.33 12.34 -29.70
C GLY A 279 10.12 11.40 -28.52
N ASN A 280 10.50 11.88 -27.33
CA ASN A 280 10.45 11.12 -26.08
C ASN A 280 9.36 11.59 -25.12
N HIS A 281 8.51 12.53 -25.53
CA HIS A 281 7.47 13.11 -24.66
C HIS A 281 6.08 12.93 -25.25
N ALA A 282 5.10 12.66 -24.39
CA ALA A 282 3.69 12.58 -24.71
C ALA A 282 2.88 13.50 -23.79
N ASP A 283 1.88 14.19 -24.36
CA ASP A 283 0.90 15.00 -23.65
C ASP A 283 -0.46 14.29 -23.73
N LEU A 284 -1.03 13.94 -22.58
CA LEU A 284 -2.27 13.19 -22.48
C LEU A 284 -3.49 14.12 -22.29
N GLY A 285 -3.27 15.42 -22.20
CA GLY A 285 -4.30 16.44 -22.04
C GLY A 285 -4.42 16.99 -20.61
N PRO A 286 -5.41 17.86 -20.37
CA PRO A 286 -5.56 18.58 -19.11
C PRO A 286 -5.88 17.67 -17.93
N VAL A 287 -5.38 18.04 -16.74
CA VAL A 287 -5.57 17.28 -15.49
C VAL A 287 -7.06 17.07 -15.13
N GLU A 288 -7.93 18.00 -15.50
CA GLU A 288 -9.38 17.90 -15.30
C GLU A 288 -10.03 16.77 -16.12
N GLY A 289 -9.33 16.23 -17.13
CA GLY A 289 -9.77 15.10 -17.92
C GLY A 289 -9.59 13.74 -17.24
N PHE A 290 -8.95 13.70 -16.07
CA PHE A 290 -8.63 12.47 -15.33
C PHE A 290 -9.39 12.43 -13.99
N PRO A 291 -9.69 11.22 -13.45
CA PRO A 291 -10.32 11.09 -12.13
C PRO A 291 -9.45 11.68 -11.03
N VAL A 292 -10.05 12.20 -9.96
CA VAL A 292 -9.31 12.68 -8.78
C VAL A 292 -8.84 11.47 -7.96
N GLY A 293 -7.58 11.46 -7.55
CA GLY A 293 -7.01 10.44 -6.67
C GLY A 293 -5.67 9.89 -7.15
N PHE A 294 -5.16 8.91 -6.43
CA PHE A 294 -3.98 8.15 -6.85
C PHE A 294 -4.38 7.09 -7.86
N LEU A 295 -3.97 7.28 -9.12
CA LEU A 295 -4.37 6.44 -10.24
C LEU A 295 -3.30 5.39 -10.52
N ARG A 296 -3.74 4.15 -10.69
CA ARG A 296 -2.90 3.03 -11.14
C ARG A 296 -3.30 2.64 -12.55
N PHE A 297 -2.38 2.84 -13.50
CA PHE A 297 -2.55 2.51 -14.91
C PHE A 297 -1.77 1.25 -15.28
N GLU A 298 -2.44 0.32 -15.95
CA GLU A 298 -1.78 -0.64 -16.84
C GLU A 298 -1.40 0.11 -18.12
N ALA A 299 -0.10 0.24 -18.35
CA ALA A 299 0.48 0.84 -19.53
C ALA A 299 0.90 -0.28 -20.48
N SER A 300 0.47 -0.20 -21.74
CA SER A 300 0.72 -1.26 -22.72
C SER A 300 1.02 -0.72 -24.11
N CYS A 301 1.94 -1.36 -24.81
CA CYS A 301 2.19 -1.11 -26.23
C CYS A 301 2.18 -2.43 -27.00
N THR A 302 1.88 -2.37 -28.30
CA THR A 302 1.96 -3.53 -29.18
C THR A 302 3.02 -3.30 -30.24
N VAL A 303 4.07 -4.12 -30.24
CA VAL A 303 5.19 -4.04 -31.20
C VAL A 303 5.40 -5.42 -31.82
N GLY A 304 5.45 -5.51 -33.15
CA GLY A 304 5.55 -6.80 -33.85
C GLY A 304 4.39 -7.77 -33.54
N GLY A 305 3.24 -7.24 -33.12
CA GLY A 305 2.10 -8.03 -32.65
C GLY A 305 2.28 -8.63 -31.23
N ILE A 306 3.28 -8.23 -30.46
CA ILE A 306 3.48 -8.62 -29.06
C ILE A 306 3.05 -7.48 -28.16
N ARG A 307 2.19 -7.77 -27.17
CA ARG A 307 1.85 -6.81 -26.11
C ARG A 307 2.94 -6.83 -25.04
N ILE A 308 3.50 -5.66 -24.73
CA ILE A 308 4.36 -5.43 -23.56
C ILE A 308 3.54 -4.57 -22.59
N GLU A 309 3.51 -4.95 -21.32
CA GLU A 309 2.74 -4.26 -20.30
C GLU A 309 3.55 -3.98 -19.03
N THR A 310 3.23 -2.87 -18.38
CA THR A 310 3.84 -2.45 -17.11
C THR A 310 2.83 -1.61 -16.33
N ILE A 311 3.14 -1.25 -15.09
CA ILE A 311 2.28 -0.41 -14.25
C ILE A 311 2.87 0.97 -14.13
N ARG A 312 2.05 2.01 -14.22
CA ARG A 312 2.45 3.38 -13.87
C ARG A 312 1.42 4.04 -12.98
N THR A 313 1.91 4.83 -12.03
CA THR A 313 1.06 5.47 -11.03
C THR A 313 1.39 6.95 -10.92
N TYR A 314 0.36 7.76 -10.66
CA TYR A 314 0.52 9.15 -10.25
C TYR A 314 -0.73 9.61 -9.50
N GLU A 315 -0.63 10.71 -8.76
CA GLU A 315 -1.79 11.38 -8.17
C GLU A 315 -2.33 12.46 -9.11
N ASN A 316 -3.61 12.37 -9.49
CA ASN A 316 -4.29 13.46 -10.17
C ASN A 316 -5.13 14.24 -9.16
N PHE A 317 -4.86 15.54 -9.00
CA PHE A 317 -5.58 16.37 -8.04
C PHE A 317 -5.76 17.82 -8.53
N PRO A 318 -6.66 18.06 -9.49
CA PRO A 318 -6.85 19.39 -10.07
C PRO A 318 -7.27 20.43 -9.03
N PHE A 319 -6.44 21.45 -8.78
CA PHE A 319 -6.76 22.53 -7.85
C PHE A 319 -7.99 23.34 -8.31
N SER A 320 -8.33 23.30 -9.59
CA SER A 320 -9.56 23.89 -10.15
C SER A 320 -10.84 23.24 -9.61
N PHE A 321 -10.76 22.06 -8.98
CA PHE A 321 -11.90 21.39 -8.36
C PHE A 321 -12.12 21.77 -6.90
N LEU A 322 -11.14 22.40 -6.26
CA LEU A 322 -11.20 22.74 -4.83
C LEU A 322 -12.05 23.98 -4.59
N SER A 323 -12.69 23.99 -3.43
CA SER A 323 -13.42 25.15 -2.93
C SER A 323 -12.71 25.74 -1.72
N LYS A 324 -12.89 27.04 -1.47
CA LYS A 324 -12.44 27.62 -0.21
C LYS A 324 -13.28 27.03 0.92
N ALA A 325 -12.62 26.45 1.93
CA ALA A 325 -13.29 25.92 3.12
C ALA A 325 -14.12 27.01 3.82
N PRO A 326 -15.43 26.77 4.05
CA PRO A 326 -16.23 27.61 4.94
C PRO A 326 -15.71 27.63 6.38
N GLU A 327 -15.91 28.75 7.09
CA GLU A 327 -15.59 28.84 8.53
C GLU A 327 -16.58 28.05 9.40
N ASP A 328 -17.84 27.94 8.95
CA ASP A 328 -18.88 27.18 9.62
C ASP A 328 -18.74 25.67 9.36
N PHE A 329 -18.93 24.88 10.41
CA PHE A 329 -18.76 23.42 10.34
C PHE A 329 -19.84 22.73 9.51
N ASP A 330 -21.10 23.16 9.62
CA ASP A 330 -22.20 22.55 8.88
C ASP A 330 -22.13 22.93 7.38
N GLU A 331 -21.71 24.16 7.07
CA GLU A 331 -21.40 24.55 5.69
C GLU A 331 -20.25 23.73 5.09
N ARG A 332 -19.19 23.45 5.86
CA ARG A 332 -18.12 22.52 5.43
C ARG A 332 -18.66 21.13 5.15
N LYS A 333 -19.53 20.60 6.02
CA LYS A 333 -20.14 19.27 5.80
C LYS A 333 -20.94 19.23 4.50
N MET A 334 -21.73 20.27 4.21
CA MET A 334 -22.48 20.34 2.95
C MET A 334 -21.55 20.37 1.73
N LYS A 335 -20.47 21.16 1.79
CA LYS A 335 -19.46 21.20 0.72
C LYS A 335 -18.78 19.86 0.49
N ALA A 336 -18.46 19.14 1.56
CA ALA A 336 -17.90 17.81 1.48
C ALA A 336 -18.86 16.81 0.80
N TRP A 337 -20.17 16.88 1.10
CA TRP A 337 -21.17 16.07 0.41
C TRP A 337 -21.25 16.38 -1.08
N GLU A 338 -21.27 17.66 -1.45
CA GLU A 338 -21.25 18.10 -2.86
C GLU A 338 -20.01 17.57 -3.59
N TYR A 339 -18.84 17.64 -2.95
CA TYR A 339 -17.58 17.17 -3.52
C TYR A 339 -17.59 15.66 -3.75
N LEU A 340 -17.98 14.86 -2.75
CA LEU A 340 -18.04 13.40 -2.85
C LEU A 340 -19.12 12.93 -3.85
N ALA A 341 -20.26 13.60 -3.91
CA ALA A 341 -21.31 13.29 -4.89
C ALA A 341 -20.82 13.52 -6.33
N LYS A 342 -19.88 14.46 -6.53
CA LYS A 342 -19.33 14.77 -7.85
C LYS A 342 -18.11 13.92 -8.20
N TYR A 343 -17.12 13.86 -7.31
CA TYR A 343 -15.79 13.30 -7.57
C TYR A 343 -15.45 12.05 -6.76
N GLY A 344 -16.32 11.63 -5.83
CA GLY A 344 -16.09 10.44 -5.02
C GLY A 344 -16.12 9.14 -5.83
N GLU A 345 -15.47 8.11 -5.30
CA GLU A 345 -15.43 6.77 -5.90
C GLU A 345 -16.82 6.13 -5.96
N GLN A 346 -17.09 5.25 -6.94
CA GLN A 346 -18.41 4.68 -7.19
C GLN A 346 -18.81 3.55 -6.21
N ASN A 347 -18.68 3.81 -4.91
CA ASN A 347 -18.99 2.89 -3.82
C ASN A 347 -20.03 3.50 -2.85
N GLY A 348 -20.33 2.78 -1.75
CA GLY A 348 -21.37 3.19 -0.78
C GLY A 348 -21.22 4.61 -0.22
N ASN A 349 -19.99 5.14 -0.19
CA ASN A 349 -19.72 6.51 0.26
C ASN A 349 -20.32 7.56 -0.69
N ARG A 350 -20.23 7.33 -2.00
CA ARG A 350 -20.83 8.21 -3.00
C ARG A 350 -22.35 8.08 -3.04
N ALA A 351 -22.89 6.88 -2.84
CA ALA A 351 -24.34 6.71 -2.68
C ALA A 351 -24.87 7.55 -1.51
N MET A 352 -24.18 7.55 -0.36
CA MET A 352 -24.50 8.46 0.75
C MET A 352 -24.47 9.93 0.34
N ALA A 353 -23.41 10.36 -0.34
CA ALA A 353 -23.28 11.75 -0.79
C ALA A 353 -24.39 12.17 -1.77
N LEU A 354 -24.75 11.29 -2.70
CA LEU A 354 -25.87 11.50 -3.63
C LEU A 354 -27.21 11.58 -2.90
N LEU A 355 -27.43 10.78 -1.86
CA LEU A 355 -28.65 10.86 -1.04
C LEU A 355 -28.77 12.21 -0.32
N PHE A 356 -27.68 12.71 0.28
CA PHE A 356 -27.67 14.01 0.97
C PHE A 356 -27.80 15.20 0.02
N THR A 357 -27.33 15.07 -1.22
CA THR A 357 -27.37 16.13 -2.24
C THR A 357 -28.55 16.00 -3.21
N ASN A 358 -29.43 15.01 -3.02
CA ASN A 358 -30.54 14.70 -3.92
C ASN A 358 -30.08 14.50 -5.38
N GLY A 359 -29.01 13.71 -5.54
CA GLY A 359 -28.36 13.35 -6.81
C GLY A 359 -29.14 12.34 -7.66
N ASP A 360 -28.46 11.77 -8.67
CA ASP A 360 -29.11 10.87 -9.63
C ASP A 360 -29.56 9.54 -8.99
N LYS A 361 -30.84 9.23 -9.15
CA LYS A 361 -31.45 8.01 -8.61
C LYS A 361 -30.92 6.76 -9.30
N ALA A 362 -30.66 6.80 -10.60
CA ALA A 362 -30.18 5.63 -11.32
C ALA A 362 -28.76 5.24 -10.87
N GLU A 363 -27.91 6.24 -10.65
CA GLU A 363 -26.58 6.06 -10.06
C GLU A 363 -26.64 5.50 -8.63
N ILE A 364 -27.50 6.04 -7.76
CA ILE A 364 -27.71 5.52 -6.40
C ILE A 364 -28.08 4.03 -6.46
N GLU A 365 -29.06 3.66 -7.27
CA GLU A 365 -29.51 2.26 -7.41
C GLU A 365 -28.39 1.35 -7.91
N THR A 366 -27.64 1.77 -8.93
CA THR A 366 -26.52 0.99 -9.48
C THR A 366 -25.45 0.71 -8.42
N ILE A 367 -25.11 1.72 -7.62
CA ILE A 367 -24.14 1.57 -6.54
C ILE A 367 -24.68 0.63 -5.47
N LEU A 368 -25.92 0.82 -5.01
CA LEU A 368 -26.51 0.00 -3.95
C LEU A 368 -26.65 -1.47 -4.36
N GLU A 369 -27.08 -1.76 -5.59
CA GLU A 369 -27.17 -3.13 -6.13
C GLU A 369 -25.80 -3.85 -6.09
N ARG A 370 -24.72 -3.15 -6.46
CA ARG A 370 -23.36 -3.70 -6.40
C ARG A 370 -22.90 -3.95 -4.97
N GLN A 371 -23.21 -3.04 -4.04
CA GLN A 371 -22.87 -3.21 -2.63
C GLN A 371 -23.64 -4.36 -1.99
N ILE A 372 -24.92 -4.53 -2.34
CA ILE A 372 -25.76 -5.66 -1.94
C ILE A 372 -25.14 -6.98 -2.42
N ASP A 373 -24.74 -7.08 -3.69
CA ASP A 373 -24.08 -8.28 -4.23
C ASP A 373 -22.74 -8.56 -3.52
N PHE A 374 -21.91 -7.54 -3.30
CA PHE A 374 -20.64 -7.66 -2.59
C PHE A 374 -20.81 -8.22 -1.17
N ILE A 375 -21.77 -7.67 -0.40
CA ILE A 375 -22.09 -8.08 0.97
C ILE A 375 -22.69 -9.49 0.99
N ASN A 376 -23.60 -9.82 0.08
CA ASN A 376 -24.23 -11.14 0.00
C ASN A 376 -23.25 -12.26 -0.36
N ARG A 377 -22.20 -11.94 -1.12
CA ARG A 377 -21.08 -12.86 -1.37
C ARG A 377 -20.14 -13.03 -0.18
N ARG A 378 -20.37 -12.30 0.92
CA ARG A 378 -19.50 -12.27 2.11
C ARG A 378 -18.06 -11.97 1.71
N SER A 379 -17.92 -10.98 0.81
CA SER A 379 -16.62 -10.52 0.34
C SER A 379 -15.83 -9.92 1.51
N ASP A 380 -14.52 -10.12 1.56
CA ASP A 380 -13.68 -9.43 2.56
C ASP A 380 -13.92 -7.90 2.49
N CYS A 381 -13.98 -7.23 3.65
CA CYS A 381 -14.41 -5.82 3.81
C CYS A 381 -15.91 -5.52 3.66
N SER A 382 -16.81 -6.53 3.67
CA SER A 382 -18.27 -6.30 3.64
C SER A 382 -18.77 -5.45 4.83
N ASP A 383 -18.12 -5.58 5.99
CA ASP A 383 -18.38 -4.80 7.20
C ASP A 383 -18.20 -3.27 6.99
N PHE A 384 -17.35 -2.85 6.06
CA PHE A 384 -17.15 -1.44 5.76
C PHE A 384 -18.36 -0.82 5.05
N TYR A 385 -19.08 -1.60 4.26
CA TYR A 385 -20.23 -1.12 3.49
C TYR A 385 -21.58 -1.37 4.18
N LEU A 386 -21.69 -2.47 4.92
CA LEU A 386 -22.90 -2.82 5.67
C LEU A 386 -23.31 -1.74 6.67
N SER A 387 -22.32 -1.06 7.28
CA SER A 387 -22.52 -0.01 8.28
C SER A 387 -23.40 1.17 7.80
N TYR A 388 -23.50 1.39 6.48
CA TYR A 388 -24.31 2.45 5.90
C TYR A 388 -25.78 2.09 5.73
N PHE A 389 -26.12 0.81 5.57
CA PHE A 389 -27.47 0.38 5.22
C PHE A 389 -28.51 0.79 6.28
N PRO A 390 -28.28 0.55 7.60
CA PRO A 390 -29.22 0.99 8.63
C PRO A 390 -29.45 2.51 8.61
N PHE A 391 -28.40 3.30 8.40
CA PHE A 391 -28.51 4.75 8.31
C PHE A 391 -29.35 5.18 7.11
N MET A 392 -29.05 4.64 5.92
CA MET A 392 -29.78 4.94 4.69
C MET A 392 -31.26 4.60 4.81
N MET A 393 -31.59 3.44 5.37
CA MET A 393 -32.96 2.99 5.52
C MET A 393 -33.75 3.86 6.52
N ARG A 394 -33.15 4.22 7.66
CA ARG A 394 -33.79 5.07 8.68
C ARG A 394 -34.06 6.50 8.20
N HIS A 395 -33.14 7.09 7.42
CA HIS A 395 -33.22 8.50 7.04
C HIS A 395 -33.74 8.75 5.63
N PHE A 396 -33.55 7.81 4.70
CA PHE A 396 -33.91 7.96 3.29
C PHE A 396 -34.92 6.92 2.80
N GLY A 397 -35.35 5.96 3.62
CA GLY A 397 -36.30 4.92 3.22
C GLY A 397 -37.64 5.45 2.69
N GLU A 398 -38.07 6.62 3.16
CA GLU A 398 -39.30 7.28 2.70
C GLU A 398 -39.05 8.42 1.69
N SER A 399 -37.80 8.70 1.33
CA SER A 399 -37.43 9.83 0.45
C SER A 399 -37.90 9.65 -1.00
N GLY A 400 -38.14 8.41 -1.43
CA GLY A 400 -38.36 8.07 -2.84
C GLY A 400 -37.11 8.18 -3.72
N LEU A 401 -35.92 8.35 -3.13
CA LEU A 401 -34.63 8.25 -3.81
C LEU A 401 -34.18 6.79 -3.99
N ILE A 402 -34.51 5.93 -3.03
CA ILE A 402 -34.21 4.49 -3.04
C ILE A 402 -35.51 3.71 -3.32
N ARG A 403 -35.47 2.74 -4.22
CA ARG A 403 -36.60 1.87 -4.55
C ARG A 403 -36.93 0.96 -3.37
N LYS A 404 -38.22 0.65 -3.24
CA LYS A 404 -38.71 -0.27 -2.20
C LYS A 404 -38.12 -1.67 -2.30
N SER A 405 -37.83 -2.15 -3.50
CA SER A 405 -37.14 -3.44 -3.70
C SER A 405 -35.73 -3.40 -3.14
N THR A 406 -34.97 -2.36 -3.45
CA THR A 406 -33.59 -2.19 -2.97
C THR A 406 -33.55 -2.05 -1.44
N LEU A 407 -34.50 -1.33 -0.84
CA LEU A 407 -34.64 -1.28 0.62
C LEU A 407 -34.94 -2.66 1.24
N HIS A 408 -35.74 -3.48 0.57
CA HIS A 408 -36.01 -4.85 1.00
C HIS A 408 -34.76 -5.73 0.87
N ASP A 409 -34.02 -5.62 -0.23
CA ASP A 409 -32.78 -6.36 -0.45
C ASP A 409 -31.70 -5.95 0.59
N MET A 410 -31.65 -4.67 0.98
CA MET A 410 -30.79 -4.20 2.09
C MET A 410 -31.20 -4.80 3.44
N GLU A 411 -32.50 -4.91 3.75
CA GLU A 411 -32.99 -5.62 4.94
C GLU A 411 -32.52 -7.09 4.93
N GLU A 412 -32.73 -7.78 3.81
CA GLU A 412 -32.30 -9.17 3.67
C GLU A 412 -30.78 -9.33 3.81
N CYS A 413 -29.98 -8.38 3.30
CA CYS A 413 -28.54 -8.37 3.54
C CYS A 413 -28.24 -8.33 5.05
N ILE A 414 -28.84 -7.38 5.78
CA ILE A 414 -28.63 -7.20 7.22
C ILE A 414 -29.01 -8.47 8.00
N ILE A 415 -30.15 -9.09 7.68
CA ILE A 415 -30.68 -10.25 8.41
C ILE A 415 -29.90 -11.55 8.11
N ASN A 416 -29.37 -11.70 6.89
CA ASN A 416 -28.67 -12.91 6.45
C ASN A 416 -27.14 -12.84 6.60
N PHE A 417 -26.59 -11.69 6.99
CA PHE A 417 -25.15 -11.48 7.11
C PHE A 417 -24.50 -12.32 8.22
N ARG A 418 -23.21 -12.61 8.04
CA ARG A 418 -22.35 -13.28 9.02
C ARG A 418 -21.60 -12.22 9.84
N TYR A 419 -22.02 -11.99 11.08
CA TYR A 419 -21.49 -10.89 11.88
C TYR A 419 -20.21 -11.22 12.64
N TRP A 420 -19.91 -12.51 12.83
CA TRP A 420 -18.70 -12.91 13.54
C TRP A 420 -18.23 -14.31 13.13
N HIS A 421 -16.96 -14.63 13.44
CA HIS A 421 -16.32 -15.87 13.01
C HIS A 421 -16.91 -17.14 13.65
N ASP A 422 -17.58 -17.00 14.79
CA ASP A 422 -18.27 -18.08 15.51
C ASP A 422 -19.62 -18.45 14.87
N GLU A 423 -20.00 -17.77 13.79
CA GLU A 423 -21.13 -18.13 12.96
C GLU A 423 -20.67 -18.93 11.71
N PRO A 424 -21.51 -19.81 11.17
CA PRO A 424 -21.16 -20.61 9.99
C PRO A 424 -20.81 -19.75 8.77
N GLY A 425 -19.67 -20.04 8.15
CA GLY A 425 -19.28 -19.45 6.87
C GLY A 425 -18.20 -20.26 6.15
N ASP A 426 -18.12 -20.10 4.84
CA ASP A 426 -17.14 -20.64 3.91
C ASP A 426 -16.51 -19.50 3.08
N ASP A 427 -16.41 -18.33 3.69
CA ASP A 427 -15.97 -17.07 3.08
C ASP A 427 -14.50 -16.73 3.41
N ALA A 428 -14.01 -15.64 2.82
CA ALA A 428 -12.65 -15.12 3.03
C ALA A 428 -12.61 -13.88 3.95
N MET A 429 -13.69 -13.57 4.68
CA MET A 429 -13.76 -12.36 5.49
C MET A 429 -12.74 -12.37 6.62
N TRP A 430 -12.07 -11.24 6.81
CA TRP A 430 -11.08 -11.05 7.84
C TRP A 430 -11.67 -10.46 9.11
N PHE A 431 -11.86 -11.28 10.14
CA PHE A 431 -12.38 -10.82 11.43
C PHE A 431 -11.28 -10.27 12.35
N TRP A 432 -9.99 -10.45 12.00
CA TRP A 432 -8.95 -10.50 13.02
C TRP A 432 -8.19 -9.21 13.33
N SER A 433 -8.21 -8.21 12.46
CA SER A 433 -7.52 -6.95 12.76
C SER A 433 -8.36 -6.05 13.66
N GLU A 434 -7.69 -5.11 14.32
CA GLU A 434 -8.27 -4.10 15.20
C GLU A 434 -9.51 -3.41 14.59
N ASN A 435 -9.39 -2.92 13.34
CA ASN A 435 -10.46 -2.21 12.62
C ASN A 435 -11.63 -3.12 12.21
N HIS A 436 -11.39 -4.31 11.65
CA HIS A 436 -12.44 -5.25 11.30
C HIS A 436 -13.22 -5.74 12.53
N ALA A 437 -12.53 -6.11 13.62
CA ALA A 437 -13.21 -6.50 14.86
C ALA A 437 -14.16 -5.40 15.34
N LEU A 438 -13.69 -4.14 15.37
CA LEU A 438 -14.52 -2.97 15.66
C LEU A 438 -15.74 -2.89 14.72
N MET A 439 -15.52 -2.95 13.42
CA MET A 439 -16.56 -2.78 12.40
C MET A 439 -17.62 -3.88 12.43
N PHE A 440 -17.24 -5.15 12.56
CA PHE A 440 -18.17 -6.26 12.69
C PHE A 440 -19.05 -6.11 13.94
N HIS A 441 -18.46 -5.78 15.10
CA HIS A 441 -19.23 -5.61 16.33
C HIS A 441 -20.16 -4.39 16.27
N ILE A 442 -19.73 -3.29 15.64
CA ILE A 442 -20.57 -2.10 15.43
C ILE A 442 -21.75 -2.43 14.51
N CYS A 443 -21.50 -3.10 13.39
CA CYS A 443 -22.55 -3.54 12.49
C CYS A 443 -23.54 -4.44 13.22
N GLN A 444 -23.05 -5.37 14.05
CA GLN A 444 -23.88 -6.27 14.84
C GLN A 444 -24.79 -5.52 15.82
N LEU A 445 -24.25 -4.53 16.54
CA LEU A 445 -25.03 -3.72 17.47
C LEU A 445 -26.11 -2.91 16.74
N ILE A 446 -25.75 -2.16 15.70
CA ILE A 446 -26.67 -1.29 14.96
C ILE A 446 -27.78 -2.10 14.29
N ALA A 447 -27.44 -3.25 13.67
CA ALA A 447 -28.41 -4.15 13.06
C ALA A 447 -29.37 -4.74 14.10
N GLY A 448 -28.84 -5.19 15.25
CA GLY A 448 -29.64 -5.70 16.35
C GLY A 448 -30.60 -4.65 16.93
N GLU A 449 -30.17 -3.40 17.07
CA GLU A 449 -31.01 -2.27 17.51
C GLU A 449 -32.10 -1.93 16.48
N MET A 450 -31.79 -2.05 15.18
CA MET A 450 -32.76 -1.82 14.11
C MET A 450 -33.87 -2.89 14.09
N TYR A 451 -33.55 -4.14 14.40
CA TYR A 451 -34.47 -5.27 14.31
C TYR A 451 -34.50 -6.13 15.60
N PRO A 452 -34.91 -5.59 16.76
CA PRO A 452 -34.73 -6.22 18.06
C PRO A 452 -35.39 -7.59 18.21
N GLU A 453 -36.53 -7.80 17.56
CA GLU A 453 -37.32 -9.04 17.67
C GLU A 453 -37.12 -9.99 16.48
N ARG A 454 -36.36 -9.59 15.44
CA ARG A 454 -36.09 -10.46 14.29
C ARG A 454 -35.02 -11.48 14.65
N VAL A 455 -35.13 -12.66 14.04
CA VAL A 455 -34.09 -13.69 14.08
C VAL A 455 -33.15 -13.47 12.89
N PHE A 456 -31.88 -13.28 13.19
CA PHE A 456 -30.79 -13.22 12.21
C PHE A 456 -30.49 -14.64 11.74
N THR A 457 -30.61 -14.89 10.45
CA THR A 457 -30.72 -16.27 9.94
C THR A 457 -29.40 -17.03 10.00
N ASN A 458 -28.27 -16.34 9.90
CA ASN A 458 -26.95 -16.96 9.96
C ASN A 458 -26.56 -17.37 11.39
N SER A 459 -26.83 -16.52 12.37
CA SER A 459 -26.51 -16.78 13.79
C SER A 459 -27.61 -17.56 14.52
N GLY A 460 -28.86 -17.47 14.06
CA GLY A 460 -30.05 -17.95 14.77
C GLY A 460 -30.44 -17.08 15.98
N MET A 461 -29.75 -15.98 16.22
CA MET A 461 -29.98 -15.09 17.36
C MET A 461 -31.07 -14.06 17.05
N THR A 462 -31.82 -13.67 18.07
CA THR A 462 -32.70 -12.49 17.98
C THR A 462 -31.88 -11.19 17.96
N GLY A 463 -32.44 -10.10 17.45
CA GLY A 463 -31.77 -8.79 17.46
C GLY A 463 -31.32 -8.34 18.85
N ARG A 464 -32.10 -8.62 19.91
CA ARG A 464 -31.68 -8.35 21.30
C ARG A 464 -30.45 -9.16 21.71
N GLU A 465 -30.39 -10.44 21.35
CA GLU A 465 -29.21 -11.27 21.64
C GLU A 465 -27.99 -10.81 20.84
N MET A 466 -28.19 -10.33 19.60
CA MET A 466 -27.14 -9.72 18.77
C MET A 466 -26.57 -8.45 19.44
N GLN A 467 -27.43 -7.58 19.97
CA GLN A 467 -27.01 -6.40 20.75
C GLN A 467 -26.18 -6.81 21.97
N ASP A 468 -26.68 -7.76 22.76
CA ASP A 468 -26.00 -8.23 23.97
C ASP A 468 -24.62 -8.83 23.66
N LYS A 469 -24.49 -9.58 22.57
CA LYS A 469 -23.21 -10.12 22.09
C LYS A 469 -22.27 -9.01 21.65
N ALA A 470 -22.73 -8.07 20.83
CA ALA A 470 -21.93 -6.96 20.35
C ALA A 470 -21.38 -6.09 21.51
N ILE A 471 -22.22 -5.76 22.50
CA ILE A 471 -21.80 -4.97 23.68
C ILE A 471 -20.73 -5.71 24.51
N ARG A 472 -20.88 -7.04 24.69
CA ARG A 472 -19.85 -7.84 25.40
C ARG A 472 -18.50 -7.84 24.69
N LEU A 473 -18.49 -7.71 23.36
CA LEU A 473 -17.28 -7.68 22.54
C LEU A 473 -16.68 -6.27 22.43
N LEU A 474 -17.52 -5.24 22.28
CA LEU A 474 -17.09 -3.84 22.18
C LEU A 474 -16.47 -3.29 23.47
N ARG A 475 -16.98 -3.68 24.64
CA ARG A 475 -16.44 -3.23 25.94
C ARG A 475 -14.93 -3.50 26.10
N PRO A 476 -14.46 -4.76 26.05
CA PRO A 476 -13.03 -5.05 26.17
C PRO A 476 -12.21 -4.50 25.00
N TRP A 477 -12.81 -4.35 23.82
CA TRP A 477 -12.18 -3.67 22.69
C TRP A 477 -11.87 -2.20 23.03
N PHE A 478 -12.86 -1.42 23.47
CA PHE A 478 -12.67 -0.02 23.86
C PHE A 478 -11.75 0.14 25.06
N GLU A 479 -11.85 -0.72 26.07
CA GLU A 479 -10.92 -0.74 27.21
C GLU A 479 -9.47 -0.93 26.78
N THR A 480 -9.23 -1.80 25.79
CA THR A 480 -7.90 -2.03 25.23
C THR A 480 -7.44 -0.85 24.39
N PHE A 481 -8.30 -0.33 23.52
CA PHE A 481 -8.01 0.84 22.69
C PHE A 481 -7.63 2.07 23.52
N PHE A 482 -8.37 2.41 24.58
CA PHE A 482 -8.05 3.56 25.42
C PHE A 482 -6.76 3.37 26.25
N ARG A 483 -6.34 2.11 26.48
CA ARG A 483 -5.12 1.79 27.21
C ARG A 483 -3.89 1.79 26.30
N GLU A 484 -3.99 1.20 25.12
CA GLU A 484 -2.85 0.89 24.23
C GLU A 484 -2.82 1.77 22.96
N GLY A 485 -3.92 2.42 22.60
CA GLY A 485 -4.06 3.14 21.33
C GLY A 485 -4.07 2.19 20.13
N PHE A 486 -3.80 2.75 18.94
CA PHE A 486 -3.77 1.99 17.69
C PHE A 486 -2.57 1.06 17.61
N THR A 487 -2.81 -0.18 17.18
CA THR A 487 -1.74 -1.13 16.84
C THR A 487 -0.97 -0.70 15.59
N GLU A 488 -1.71 -0.27 14.55
CA GLU A 488 -1.16 0.31 13.32
C GLU A 488 -1.11 1.84 13.47
N TRP A 489 -0.20 2.34 14.31
CA TRP A 489 -0.11 3.77 14.67
C TRP A 489 -0.13 4.67 13.43
N ASN A 490 -0.82 5.80 13.53
CA ASN A 490 -0.88 6.84 12.48
C ASN A 490 -1.13 6.33 11.05
N SER A 491 -1.74 5.15 10.87
CA SER A 491 -1.91 4.53 9.56
C SER A 491 -2.84 5.35 8.66
N PRO A 492 -2.34 5.97 7.56
CA PRO A 492 -3.20 6.72 6.66
C PRO A 492 -4.35 5.92 6.03
N PRO A 493 -4.19 4.61 5.67
CA PRO A 493 -5.31 3.82 5.15
C PRO A 493 -6.26 3.30 6.25
N TYR A 494 -5.80 3.10 7.50
CA TYR A 494 -6.63 2.50 8.55
C TYR A 494 -7.28 3.48 9.52
N LEU A 495 -6.66 4.63 9.81
CA LEU A 495 -7.34 5.69 10.56
C LEU A 495 -8.72 6.03 9.97
N PRO A 496 -8.89 6.18 8.64
CA PRO A 496 -10.22 6.34 8.04
C PRO A 496 -11.20 5.21 8.35
N ILE A 497 -10.73 3.96 8.45
CA ILE A 497 -11.59 2.82 8.82
C ILE A 497 -11.97 2.87 10.31
N ASP A 498 -11.07 3.34 11.17
CA ASP A 498 -11.39 3.57 12.58
C ASP A 498 -12.42 4.70 12.74
N PHE A 499 -12.27 5.79 11.97
CA PHE A 499 -13.29 6.84 11.85
C PHE A 499 -14.62 6.29 11.34
N LEU A 500 -14.59 5.36 10.38
CA LEU A 500 -15.78 4.67 9.89
C LEU A 500 -16.51 3.94 11.00
N GLY A 501 -15.79 3.21 11.84
CA GLY A 501 -16.34 2.57 13.02
C GLY A 501 -16.92 3.59 14.01
N PHE A 502 -16.07 4.43 14.58
CA PHE A 502 -16.47 5.32 15.68
C PHE A 502 -17.58 6.29 15.28
N ALA A 503 -17.50 6.93 14.12
CA ALA A 503 -18.52 7.88 13.70
C ALA A 503 -19.84 7.18 13.32
N SER A 504 -19.79 5.98 12.75
CA SER A 504 -21.01 5.19 12.49
C SER A 504 -21.70 4.77 13.79
N LEU A 505 -20.93 4.30 14.77
CA LEU A 505 -21.46 3.95 16.09
C LEU A 505 -22.07 5.17 16.78
N TYR A 506 -21.34 6.29 16.83
CA TYR A 506 -21.80 7.54 17.46
C TYR A 506 -23.10 8.06 16.82
N ALA A 507 -23.19 7.99 15.50
CA ALA A 507 -24.34 8.46 14.73
C ALA A 507 -25.60 7.60 14.95
N GLN A 508 -25.45 6.28 15.12
CA GLN A 508 -26.57 5.35 14.93
C GLN A 508 -27.02 4.59 16.17
N THR A 509 -26.17 4.43 17.19
CA THR A 509 -26.52 3.59 18.35
C THR A 509 -27.42 4.29 19.35
N GLU A 510 -28.34 3.51 19.95
CA GLU A 510 -29.17 3.95 21.08
C GLU A 510 -28.50 3.65 22.43
N ASN A 511 -27.48 2.78 22.47
CA ASN A 511 -26.71 2.48 23.67
C ASN A 511 -25.83 3.66 24.10
N ALA A 512 -26.17 4.28 25.25
CA ALA A 512 -25.49 5.46 25.76
C ALA A 512 -24.00 5.25 26.07
N GLU A 513 -23.62 4.09 26.60
CA GLU A 513 -22.22 3.76 26.93
C GLU A 513 -21.37 3.65 25.65
N MET A 514 -21.87 2.91 24.65
CA MET A 514 -21.17 2.74 23.38
C MET A 514 -21.06 4.06 22.61
N LYS A 515 -22.11 4.90 22.66
CA LYS A 515 -22.08 6.25 22.09
C LYS A 515 -21.06 7.16 22.76
N GLU A 516 -20.96 7.12 24.08
CA GLU A 516 -19.95 7.89 24.84
C GLU A 516 -18.52 7.44 24.49
N ASN A 517 -18.28 6.12 24.43
CA ASN A 517 -16.99 5.57 24.05
C ASN A 517 -16.60 5.96 22.63
N ALA A 518 -17.53 5.89 21.67
CA ALA A 518 -17.31 6.35 20.31
C ALA A 518 -16.91 7.83 20.24
N GLY A 519 -17.57 8.70 21.03
CA GLY A 519 -17.22 10.11 21.13
C GLY A 519 -15.80 10.35 21.63
N LYS A 520 -15.41 9.67 22.73
CA LYS A 520 -14.03 9.73 23.27
C LYS A 520 -12.98 9.22 22.28
N ALA A 521 -13.32 8.19 21.52
CA ALA A 521 -12.43 7.66 20.48
C ALA A 521 -12.25 8.66 19.32
N LEU A 522 -13.32 9.32 18.88
CA LEU A 522 -13.24 10.39 17.88
C LEU A 522 -12.39 11.57 18.38
N ASP A 523 -12.55 11.99 19.64
CA ASP A 523 -11.71 13.04 20.24
C ASP A 523 -10.22 12.68 20.16
N TYR A 524 -9.89 11.43 20.48
CA TYR A 524 -8.53 10.91 20.38
C TYR A 524 -8.02 10.91 18.93
N CYS A 525 -8.80 10.42 17.97
CA CYS A 525 -8.42 10.39 16.56
C CYS A 525 -8.18 11.80 16.00
N PHE A 526 -9.08 12.75 16.25
CA PHE A 526 -8.92 14.13 15.79
C PHE A 526 -7.70 14.81 16.41
N ARG A 527 -7.37 14.51 17.66
CA ARG A 527 -6.14 14.99 18.30
C ARG A 527 -4.89 14.41 17.63
N VAL A 528 -4.87 13.11 17.33
CA VAL A 528 -3.76 12.46 16.62
C VAL A 528 -3.58 13.08 15.23
N LEU A 529 -4.66 13.24 14.46
CA LEU A 529 -4.60 13.91 13.16
C LEU A 529 -4.03 15.32 13.26
N ALA A 530 -4.46 16.11 14.25
CA ALA A 530 -3.98 17.48 14.42
C ALA A 530 -2.48 17.57 14.76
N ILE A 531 -1.98 16.66 15.58
CA ILE A 531 -0.56 16.61 15.95
C ILE A 531 0.29 16.10 14.77
N SER A 532 -0.16 15.05 14.09
CA SER A 532 0.62 14.32 13.08
C SER A 532 0.45 14.84 11.64
N SER A 533 -0.36 15.88 11.42
CA SER A 533 -0.50 16.53 10.11
C SER A 533 0.33 17.81 10.02
N PHE A 534 0.90 18.08 8.85
CA PHE A 534 1.54 19.35 8.51
C PHE A 534 0.56 20.20 7.69
N ASN A 535 0.08 21.32 8.25
CA ASN A 535 -0.91 22.19 7.60
C ASN A 535 -2.15 21.43 7.08
N GLY A 536 -2.63 20.47 7.88
CA GLY A 536 -3.79 19.63 7.56
C GLY A 536 -3.50 18.49 6.58
N ILE A 537 -2.32 18.46 5.95
CA ILE A 537 -1.86 17.33 5.15
C ILE A 537 -1.35 16.23 6.08
N PHE A 538 -2.00 15.07 6.05
CA PHE A 538 -1.63 13.93 6.87
C PHE A 538 -0.61 13.06 6.14
N SER A 539 0.65 13.15 6.56
CA SER A 539 1.74 12.28 6.12
C SER A 539 2.75 12.22 7.27
N THR A 540 3.11 11.03 7.71
CA THR A 540 3.90 10.79 8.93
C THR A 540 4.30 9.32 9.00
N THR A 541 5.21 8.97 9.91
CA THR A 541 5.48 7.56 10.23
C THR A 541 4.21 6.82 10.59
N SER A 542 4.10 5.59 10.12
CA SER A 542 2.90 4.79 10.27
C SER A 542 3.20 3.31 10.41
N GLY A 543 2.36 2.61 11.18
CA GLY A 543 2.43 1.15 11.30
C GLY A 543 1.96 0.43 10.04
N ARG A 544 1.30 1.16 9.13
CA ARG A 544 0.91 0.64 7.83
C ARG A 544 0.71 1.73 6.79
N THR A 545 1.28 1.52 5.62
CA THR A 545 1.11 2.39 4.46
C THR A 545 1.24 1.62 3.15
N TYR A 546 0.80 2.24 2.05
CA TYR A 546 0.99 1.74 0.70
C TYR A 546 1.56 2.87 -0.18
N LEU A 547 2.00 2.52 -1.39
CA LEU A 547 2.53 3.47 -2.36
C LEU A 547 1.63 4.70 -2.55
N LYS A 548 0.31 4.50 -2.61
CA LYS A 548 -0.66 5.58 -2.83
C LYS A 548 -0.71 6.57 -1.66
N GLU A 549 -0.62 6.11 -0.41
CA GLU A 549 -0.59 7.00 0.75
C GLU A 549 0.80 7.60 0.99
N LEU A 550 1.86 6.91 0.58
CA LEU A 550 3.23 7.44 0.64
C LEU A 550 3.46 8.57 -0.35
N MET A 551 2.92 8.51 -1.57
CA MET A 551 3.17 9.50 -2.62
C MET A 551 2.00 10.45 -2.88
N GLY A 552 0.74 10.03 -2.65
CA GLY A 552 -0.47 10.80 -2.94
C GLY A 552 -1.06 11.48 -1.70
N ASN A 553 -0.50 12.63 -1.31
CA ASN A 553 -0.93 13.32 -0.08
C ASN A 553 -2.00 14.40 -0.28
N TYR A 554 -2.26 14.86 -1.50
CA TYR A 554 -3.31 15.84 -1.72
C TYR A 554 -4.70 15.22 -1.52
N SER A 555 -4.86 14.00 -2.04
CA SER A 555 -6.13 13.30 -2.15
C SER A 555 -6.37 12.28 -1.04
N ASN A 556 -5.53 12.21 0.00
CA ASN A 556 -5.69 11.21 1.05
C ASN A 556 -6.91 11.50 1.96
N CYS A 557 -7.53 10.43 2.47
CA CYS A 557 -8.75 10.55 3.29
C CYS A 557 -8.53 11.28 4.63
N PRO A 558 -7.42 11.06 5.38
CA PRO A 558 -7.22 11.76 6.65
C PRO A 558 -7.11 13.29 6.51
N SER A 559 -6.50 13.80 5.42
CA SER A 559 -6.47 15.24 5.15
C SER A 559 -7.86 15.80 4.88
N PHE A 560 -8.76 15.01 4.30
CA PHE A 560 -10.15 15.41 4.12
C PHE A 560 -10.93 15.44 5.44
N ILE A 561 -10.63 14.54 6.38
CA ILE A 561 -11.19 14.59 7.73
C ILE A 561 -10.72 15.86 8.47
N ASN A 562 -9.45 16.25 8.32
CA ASN A 562 -8.95 17.54 8.81
C ASN A 562 -9.68 18.72 8.19
N TRP A 563 -9.92 18.67 6.87
CA TRP A 563 -10.63 19.73 6.16
C TRP A 563 -12.07 19.85 6.66
N ILE A 564 -12.78 18.74 6.85
CA ILE A 564 -14.14 18.72 7.42
C ILE A 564 -14.14 19.31 8.83
N GLY A 565 -13.23 18.84 9.69
CA GLY A 565 -13.15 19.26 11.10
C GLY A 565 -12.78 20.74 11.26
N TYR A 566 -11.71 21.18 10.62
CA TYR A 566 -11.04 22.45 10.91
C TYR A 566 -10.91 23.40 9.70
N GLY A 567 -11.27 22.97 8.50
CA GLY A 567 -11.09 23.77 7.27
C GLY A 567 -9.64 23.85 6.80
N ILE A 568 -8.78 22.92 7.25
CA ILE A 568 -7.34 22.86 6.93
C ILE A 568 -7.05 21.48 6.33
N GLY A 569 -6.28 21.42 5.24
CA GLY A 569 -6.12 20.23 4.40
C GLY A 569 -6.85 20.42 3.06
N ASN A 570 -7.30 19.34 2.43
CA ASN A 570 -8.02 19.41 1.14
C ASN A 570 -9.27 18.51 1.14
N GLU A 571 -10.24 18.82 0.27
CA GLU A 571 -11.28 17.87 -0.10
C GLU A 571 -10.69 16.60 -0.76
N SER A 572 -11.38 15.45 -0.66
CA SER A 572 -10.92 14.20 -1.29
C SER A 572 -12.05 13.39 -1.93
N HIS A 573 -11.68 12.60 -2.94
CA HIS A 573 -12.50 11.55 -3.56
C HIS A 573 -12.78 10.35 -2.63
N ALA A 574 -11.91 10.11 -1.63
CA ALA A 574 -11.99 8.97 -0.74
C ALA A 574 -12.97 9.25 0.42
N GLY A 575 -14.01 8.42 0.54
CA GLY A 575 -15.12 8.67 1.47
C GLY A 575 -15.16 7.81 2.74
N LYS A 576 -14.40 6.70 2.83
CA LYS A 576 -14.60 5.66 3.87
C LYS A 576 -14.60 6.21 5.31
N GLY A 577 -13.68 7.09 5.67
CA GLY A 577 -13.67 7.74 7.00
C GLY A 577 -14.45 9.06 7.06
N SER A 578 -14.50 9.80 5.95
CA SER A 578 -15.12 11.12 5.89
C SER A 578 -16.66 11.06 5.94
N VAL A 579 -17.30 10.18 5.19
CA VAL A 579 -18.77 10.04 5.11
C VAL A 579 -19.41 9.74 6.48
N PRO A 580 -18.86 8.83 7.29
CA PRO A 580 -19.32 8.59 8.66
C PRO A 580 -19.23 9.82 9.56
N VAL A 581 -18.16 10.60 9.46
CA VAL A 581 -18.04 11.89 10.18
C VAL A 581 -19.13 12.86 9.71
N LEU A 582 -19.36 12.96 8.39
CA LEU A 582 -20.39 13.82 7.81
C LEU A 582 -21.82 13.43 8.23
N MET A 583 -22.13 12.13 8.31
CA MET A 583 -23.47 11.68 8.73
C MET A 583 -23.67 11.75 10.25
N SER A 584 -22.59 11.80 11.03
CA SER A 584 -22.67 11.91 12.48
C SER A 584 -23.02 13.33 12.95
N GLY A 585 -23.56 13.42 14.17
CA GLY A 585 -23.70 14.69 14.89
C GLY A 585 -22.47 15.08 15.71
N TYR A 586 -21.34 14.37 15.56
CA TYR A 586 -20.12 14.66 16.30
C TYR A 586 -19.49 15.97 15.80
N ILE A 587 -18.98 16.77 16.72
CA ILE A 587 -18.29 18.03 16.44
C ILE A 587 -16.90 17.95 17.09
N PRO A 588 -15.80 18.04 16.31
CA PRO A 588 -14.46 17.98 16.87
C PRO A 588 -14.15 19.20 17.75
N ASP A 589 -13.34 19.00 18.79
CA ASP A 589 -12.88 20.07 19.65
C ASP A 589 -12.00 21.07 18.88
N ARG A 590 -12.43 22.34 18.86
CA ARG A 590 -11.72 23.43 18.17
C ARG A 590 -10.32 23.67 18.75
N GLU A 591 -10.06 23.27 19.99
CA GLU A 591 -8.75 23.41 20.63
C GLU A 591 -7.65 22.62 19.93
N TYR A 592 -7.97 21.53 19.23
CA TYR A 592 -6.98 20.78 18.47
C TYR A 592 -6.51 21.51 17.21
N GLY A 593 -7.29 22.49 16.72
CA GLY A 593 -6.94 23.32 15.57
C GLY A 593 -5.56 23.97 15.67
N LYS A 594 -5.13 24.36 16.89
CA LYS A 594 -3.81 24.97 17.14
C LYS A 594 -2.63 24.04 16.89
N TYR A 595 -2.85 22.73 16.83
CA TYR A 595 -1.79 21.78 16.53
C TYR A 595 -1.55 21.64 15.03
N HIS A 596 -2.50 22.01 14.15
CA HIS A 596 -2.30 21.90 12.70
C HIS A 596 -1.28 22.89 12.14
N VAL A 597 -1.27 24.12 12.69
CA VAL A 597 -0.45 25.23 12.22
C VAL A 597 0.36 25.76 13.39
N ILE A 598 1.68 25.58 13.33
CA ILE A 598 2.59 26.09 14.35
C ILE A 598 3.06 27.47 13.91
N GLU A 599 2.98 28.45 14.81
CA GLU A 599 3.48 29.79 14.52
C GLU A 599 5.01 29.79 14.39
N LYS A 600 5.51 30.59 13.46
CA LYS A 600 6.95 30.79 13.24
C LYS A 600 7.67 31.10 14.56
N GLY A 601 8.77 30.39 14.83
CA GLY A 601 9.53 30.55 16.07
C GLY A 601 9.02 29.69 17.23
N ASN A 602 8.00 28.86 17.02
CA ASN A 602 7.59 27.83 17.96
C ASN A 602 7.79 26.44 17.35
N ALA A 603 7.90 25.45 18.22
CA ALA A 603 7.91 24.04 17.85
C ALA A 603 6.99 23.22 18.76
N LEU A 604 6.32 22.24 18.16
CA LEU A 604 5.57 21.20 18.83
C LEU A 604 6.42 19.94 18.88
N SER A 605 6.60 19.36 20.07
CA SER A 605 7.11 18.00 20.23
C SER A 605 6.04 17.09 20.80
N TRP A 606 5.90 15.90 20.26
CA TRP A 606 5.01 14.86 20.78
C TRP A 606 5.75 13.54 20.89
N LYS A 607 5.64 12.90 22.05
CA LYS A 607 6.11 11.53 22.29
C LYS A 607 4.97 10.67 22.81
N SER A 608 4.76 9.53 22.18
CA SER A 608 3.70 8.58 22.52
C SER A 608 4.16 7.14 22.33
N THR A 609 3.49 6.23 23.01
CA THR A 609 3.71 4.78 22.86
C THR A 609 2.37 4.15 22.45
N HIS A 610 2.38 3.39 21.37
CA HIS A 610 1.19 2.85 20.71
C HIS A 610 1.25 1.33 20.57
N GLY A 611 0.08 0.70 20.55
CA GLY A 611 -0.12 -0.72 20.27
C GLY A 611 0.20 -1.62 21.46
N TYR A 612 -0.29 -2.86 21.37
CA TYR A 612 -0.20 -3.85 22.44
C TYR A 612 1.23 -4.02 23.01
N ASN A 613 1.36 -3.92 24.34
CA ASN A 613 2.63 -4.01 25.08
C ASN A 613 3.65 -2.92 24.69
N GLY A 614 3.19 -1.76 24.21
CA GLY A 614 4.04 -0.67 23.76
C GLY A 614 4.80 -1.05 22.49
N TYR A 615 4.05 -1.41 21.45
CA TYR A 615 4.57 -1.91 20.19
C TYR A 615 5.46 -0.90 19.45
N ALA A 616 5.09 0.39 19.47
CA ALA A 616 5.82 1.45 18.77
C ALA A 616 5.94 2.73 19.62
N ASP A 617 7.16 3.29 19.66
CA ASP A 617 7.46 4.54 20.37
C ASP A 617 7.65 5.69 19.35
N ILE A 618 6.67 6.58 19.27
CA ILE A 618 6.58 7.61 18.25
C ILE A 618 7.11 8.94 18.77
N THR A 619 7.95 9.59 17.98
CA THR A 619 8.33 10.99 18.16
C THR A 619 7.82 11.80 16.97
N VAL A 620 7.23 12.96 17.23
CA VAL A 620 6.90 13.98 16.22
C VAL A 620 7.51 15.30 16.67
N TYR A 621 8.21 15.97 15.77
CA TYR A 621 8.69 17.34 15.94
C TYR A 621 8.18 18.18 14.78
N LYS A 622 7.40 19.22 15.07
CA LYS A 622 6.75 20.05 14.07
C LYS A 622 6.98 21.53 14.32
N THR A 623 7.31 22.25 13.26
CA THR A 623 7.52 23.69 13.26
C THR A 623 6.56 24.35 12.27
N ALA A 624 6.76 25.63 11.95
CA ALA A 624 5.99 26.31 10.90
C ALA A 624 6.33 25.79 9.50
N SER A 625 7.53 25.27 9.31
CA SER A 625 8.08 24.91 7.99
C SER A 625 8.26 23.41 7.75
N TYR A 626 8.26 22.57 8.79
CA TYR A 626 8.34 21.11 8.60
C TYR A 626 7.73 20.30 9.75
N LEU A 627 7.49 19.02 9.49
CA LEU A 627 7.19 17.96 10.46
C LEU A 627 8.18 16.82 10.23
N LEU A 628 8.92 16.40 11.27
CA LEU A 628 9.73 15.19 11.28
C LEU A 628 9.15 14.19 12.28
N SER A 629 8.91 12.97 11.85
CA SER A 629 8.41 11.91 12.72
C SER A 629 9.19 10.61 12.58
N ALA A 630 9.28 9.84 13.67
CA ALA A 630 10.03 8.60 13.74
C ALA A 630 9.35 7.57 14.65
N ALA A 631 9.36 6.30 14.22
CA ALA A 631 9.14 5.13 15.08
C ALA A 631 10.49 4.68 15.65
N ASN A 632 10.76 5.05 16.90
CA ASN A 632 12.08 4.98 17.50
C ASN A 632 12.41 3.55 17.98
N ASP A 633 13.61 3.08 17.65
CA ASP A 633 14.11 1.73 17.97
C ASP A 633 13.14 0.59 17.59
N PHE A 634 12.33 0.81 16.55
CA PHE A 634 11.26 -0.11 16.15
C PHE A 634 11.83 -1.39 15.52
N ASN A 635 11.89 -2.46 16.31
CA ASN A 635 12.20 -3.83 15.89
C ASN A 635 13.44 -3.98 14.95
N PRO A 636 14.60 -3.37 15.28
CA PRO A 636 15.76 -3.34 14.39
C PRO A 636 16.23 -4.76 14.01
N GLY A 637 16.45 -4.96 12.71
CA GLY A 637 17.00 -6.19 12.13
C GLY A 637 15.95 -7.27 11.84
N ARG A 638 14.69 -7.06 12.22
CA ARG A 638 13.58 -7.94 11.83
C ARG A 638 13.13 -7.62 10.40
N ARG A 639 12.49 -8.61 9.76
CA ARG A 639 11.72 -8.36 8.54
C ARG A 639 10.56 -7.43 8.88
N GLY A 640 10.41 -6.34 8.13
CA GLY A 640 9.24 -5.47 8.23
C GLY A 640 8.05 -6.04 7.48
N PHE A 641 7.01 -5.25 7.37
CA PHE A 641 5.79 -5.60 6.65
C PHE A 641 5.32 -4.44 5.77
N GLN A 642 4.87 -3.33 6.36
CA GLN A 642 4.34 -2.17 5.62
C GLN A 642 4.55 -0.85 6.40
N GLU A 643 5.46 -0.86 7.37
CA GLU A 643 5.71 0.26 8.26
C GLU A 643 6.54 1.33 7.57
N ASP A 644 6.19 2.58 7.83
CA ASP A 644 7.04 3.74 7.57
C ASP A 644 7.58 4.25 8.91
N VAL A 645 8.89 4.15 9.07
CA VAL A 645 9.55 4.37 10.36
C VAL A 645 10.21 5.74 10.48
N ILE A 646 10.37 6.49 9.39
CA ILE A 646 10.96 7.84 9.38
C ILE A 646 10.36 8.68 8.26
N HIS A 647 9.77 9.82 8.59
CA HIS A 647 9.13 10.68 7.58
C HIS A 647 9.35 12.16 7.89
N ALA A 648 9.86 12.91 6.92
CA ALA A 648 9.95 14.37 6.95
C ALA A 648 8.96 14.97 5.94
N VAL A 649 8.16 15.94 6.37
CA VAL A 649 7.12 16.59 5.56
C VAL A 649 7.28 18.10 5.65
N MET A 650 7.33 18.76 4.50
CA MET A 650 7.39 20.22 4.34
C MET A 650 6.28 20.74 3.41
N GLY A 651 5.46 19.84 2.87
CA GLY A 651 4.38 20.11 1.94
C GLY A 651 3.75 18.79 1.48
N ALA A 652 2.72 18.86 0.64
CA ALA A 652 2.05 17.64 0.15
C ALA A 652 2.94 16.79 -0.78
N GLU A 653 3.80 17.44 -1.58
CA GLU A 653 4.81 16.76 -2.42
C GLU A 653 6.24 16.88 -1.85
N GLU A 654 6.46 17.78 -0.89
CA GLU A 654 7.80 18.10 -0.35
C GLU A 654 8.06 17.26 0.89
N HIS A 655 8.33 15.98 0.68
CA HIS A 655 8.48 15.00 1.75
C HIS A 655 9.53 13.94 1.41
N ILE A 656 10.08 13.34 2.45
CA ILE A 656 11.19 12.40 2.36
C ILE A 656 11.01 11.31 3.42
N TRP A 657 11.13 10.05 2.99
CA TRP A 657 11.24 8.90 3.87
C TRP A 657 12.38 8.00 3.38
N ILE A 658 12.83 7.09 4.26
CA ILE A 658 13.94 6.17 4.00
C ILE A 658 13.48 4.75 4.32
N ASN A 659 13.73 3.81 3.40
CA ASN A 659 13.44 2.40 3.61
C ASN A 659 14.49 1.48 2.95
N HIS A 660 14.44 0.20 3.32
CA HIS A 660 15.11 -0.88 2.59
C HIS A 660 14.06 -1.59 1.72
N PRO A 661 14.19 -1.60 0.38
CA PRO A 661 13.18 -2.25 -0.47
C PRO A 661 12.99 -3.72 -0.10
N GLY A 662 11.72 -4.17 -0.05
CA GLY A 662 11.38 -5.58 0.18
C GLY A 662 11.48 -6.46 -1.06
N GLU A 663 11.41 -5.85 -2.24
CA GLU A 663 11.45 -6.50 -3.56
C GLU A 663 12.12 -5.58 -4.59
N PHE A 664 12.44 -6.10 -5.78
CA PHE A 664 12.93 -5.30 -6.90
C PHE A 664 11.79 -4.69 -7.74
N ALA A 665 10.60 -5.28 -7.70
CA ALA A 665 9.46 -4.81 -8.47
C ALA A 665 8.96 -3.45 -7.97
N LEU A 666 9.19 -2.40 -8.76
CA LEU A 666 8.85 -1.01 -8.38
C LEU A 666 7.38 -0.82 -7.98
N TYR A 667 6.48 -1.46 -8.73
CA TYR A 667 5.03 -1.43 -8.51
C TYR A 667 4.49 -2.81 -8.12
N GLY A 668 5.35 -3.62 -7.50
CA GLY A 668 4.98 -4.89 -6.92
C GLY A 668 3.95 -4.74 -5.81
N GLN A 669 3.51 -5.86 -5.28
CA GLN A 669 2.49 -5.92 -4.22
C GLN A 669 3.03 -6.67 -2.99
N ALA A 670 4.34 -6.93 -2.93
CA ALA A 670 4.92 -7.61 -1.80
C ALA A 670 4.74 -6.78 -0.52
N ARG A 671 4.74 -7.46 0.63
CA ARG A 671 4.66 -6.81 1.95
C ARG A 671 5.85 -7.28 2.78
N PRO A 672 6.97 -6.53 2.79
CA PRO A 672 7.18 -5.17 2.25
C PRO A 672 7.43 -5.11 0.73
N SER A 673 7.08 -3.98 0.13
CA SER A 673 7.24 -3.68 -1.31
C SER A 673 8.51 -2.87 -1.57
N TYR A 674 8.69 -2.36 -2.79
CA TYR A 674 9.81 -1.46 -3.13
C TYR A 674 9.84 -0.19 -2.25
N TRP A 675 8.69 0.47 -2.08
CA TRP A 675 8.58 1.74 -1.35
C TRP A 675 7.87 1.64 0.01
N ALA A 676 6.87 0.77 0.13
CA ALA A 676 6.08 0.63 1.35
C ALA A 676 6.61 -0.51 2.23
N GLY A 677 7.03 -0.16 3.46
CA GLY A 677 7.68 -1.08 4.38
C GLY A 677 9.20 -1.16 4.20
N SER A 678 9.86 -1.91 5.08
CA SER A 678 11.29 -2.23 4.95
C SER A 678 11.52 -3.74 4.94
N GLY A 679 12.22 -4.25 3.92
CA GLY A 679 12.67 -5.66 3.86
C GLY A 679 13.47 -6.08 5.10
N THR A 680 14.18 -5.12 5.70
CA THR A 680 14.79 -5.25 7.03
C THR A 680 14.63 -3.92 7.74
N LEU A 681 13.98 -3.94 8.90
CA LEU A 681 13.75 -2.75 9.69
C LEU A 681 15.07 -2.16 10.21
N PRO A 682 15.29 -0.85 10.07
CA PRO A 682 16.46 -0.18 10.64
C PRO A 682 16.30 0.00 12.15
N ARG A 683 17.41 0.38 12.81
CA ARG A 683 17.30 1.15 14.05
C ARG A 683 17.09 2.62 13.67
N THR A 684 15.90 3.13 13.90
CA THR A 684 15.57 4.56 13.70
C THR A 684 15.62 5.30 15.04
N ASN A 685 16.20 6.50 15.05
CA ASN A 685 16.20 7.38 16.22
C ASN A 685 15.94 8.82 15.77
N GLN A 686 15.19 9.57 16.57
CA GLN A 686 14.94 10.99 16.36
C GLN A 686 15.25 11.82 17.60
N TYR A 687 15.77 13.02 17.40
CA TYR A 687 15.82 14.07 18.41
C TYR A 687 15.49 15.41 17.76
N LYS A 688 14.33 15.99 18.09
CA LYS A 688 13.83 17.23 17.47
C LYS A 688 13.89 17.14 15.93
N GLY A 689 14.57 18.08 15.26
CA GLY A 689 14.79 18.10 13.81
C GLY A 689 15.87 17.16 13.29
N PHE A 690 16.51 16.34 14.12
CA PHE A 690 17.48 15.34 13.72
C PHE A 690 16.89 13.93 13.71
N ALA A 691 17.25 13.12 12.73
CA ALA A 691 17.03 11.68 12.75
C ALA A 691 18.17 10.88 12.13
N SER A 692 18.27 9.61 12.53
CA SER A 692 19.17 8.63 11.94
C SER A 692 18.49 7.29 11.72
N THR A 693 18.81 6.59 10.63
CA THR A 693 18.40 5.19 10.40
C THR A 693 19.62 4.32 10.11
N ILE A 694 19.80 3.27 10.90
CA ILE A 694 20.93 2.34 10.80
C ILE A 694 20.41 0.99 10.29
N TYR A 695 20.93 0.53 9.15
CA TYR A 695 20.56 -0.73 8.52
C TYR A 695 21.68 -1.77 8.65
N SER A 696 21.30 -2.98 9.05
CA SER A 696 22.13 -4.18 8.98
C SER A 696 21.33 -5.29 8.28
N VAL A 697 21.30 -5.23 6.95
CA VAL A 697 20.57 -6.17 6.09
C VAL A 697 21.30 -7.51 6.03
N SER A 698 20.54 -8.61 6.02
CA SER A 698 21.09 -9.95 5.82
C SER A 698 21.75 -10.11 4.44
N ASP A 699 22.87 -10.81 4.39
CA ASP A 699 23.55 -11.17 3.13
C ASP A 699 22.68 -12.07 2.24
N LEU A 700 21.67 -12.74 2.81
CA LEU A 700 20.69 -13.56 2.08
C LEU A 700 19.60 -12.75 1.40
N HIS A 701 19.36 -11.50 1.83
CA HIS A 701 18.33 -10.67 1.20
C HIS A 701 18.77 -10.34 -0.25
N PRO A 702 17.87 -10.32 -1.25
CA PRO A 702 18.28 -10.07 -2.63
C PRO A 702 18.64 -8.60 -2.90
N VAL A 703 17.93 -7.65 -2.28
CA VAL A 703 18.20 -6.21 -2.43
C VAL A 703 19.35 -5.79 -1.53
N ASP A 704 20.38 -5.15 -2.08
CA ASP A 704 21.64 -4.80 -1.42
C ASP A 704 21.88 -3.29 -1.26
N PHE A 705 20.84 -2.47 -1.43
CA PHE A 705 20.87 -1.03 -1.20
C PHE A 705 19.71 -0.60 -0.31
N THR A 706 19.83 0.60 0.25
CA THR A 706 18.74 1.32 0.92
C THR A 706 18.49 2.59 0.14
N HIS A 707 17.31 3.18 0.25
CA HIS A 707 16.99 4.37 -0.53
C HIS A 707 16.14 5.37 0.23
N ALA A 708 16.11 6.60 -0.29
CA ALA A 708 15.23 7.66 0.13
C ALA A 708 14.35 8.10 -1.03
N TYR A 709 13.07 8.35 -0.76
CA TYR A 709 12.23 9.08 -1.69
C TYR A 709 12.51 10.57 -1.55
N PHE A 710 12.90 11.23 -2.65
CA PHE A 710 13.22 12.65 -2.69
C PHE A 710 12.79 13.25 -4.03
N PRO A 711 11.54 13.77 -4.14
CA PRO A 711 10.99 14.31 -5.37
C PRO A 711 11.63 15.67 -5.66
N SER A 712 12.80 15.66 -6.26
CA SER A 712 13.65 16.83 -6.47
C SER A 712 12.96 17.97 -7.23
N PHE A 713 11.95 17.65 -8.05
CA PHE A 713 11.12 18.61 -8.78
C PHE A 713 10.11 19.36 -7.91
N ALA A 714 9.79 18.87 -6.71
CA ALA A 714 8.85 19.49 -5.79
C ALA A 714 9.49 20.56 -4.89
N PHE A 715 10.81 20.47 -4.67
CA PHE A 715 11.55 21.42 -3.87
C PHE A 715 11.89 22.69 -4.65
N ARG A 716 11.93 23.84 -3.95
CA ARG A 716 12.27 25.14 -4.55
C ARG A 716 13.68 25.13 -5.17
N ARG A 717 14.63 24.51 -4.47
CA ARG A 717 15.99 24.23 -4.93
C ARG A 717 16.62 23.11 -4.11
N TRP A 718 17.60 22.44 -4.69
CA TRP A 718 18.40 21.44 -4.01
C TRP A 718 19.82 21.38 -4.60
N GLU A 719 20.78 20.90 -3.80
CA GLU A 719 22.17 20.74 -4.22
C GLU A 719 22.79 19.50 -3.54
N MET A 720 23.68 18.81 -4.26
CA MET A 720 24.56 17.80 -3.67
C MET A 720 25.96 18.38 -3.47
N LYS A 721 26.49 18.29 -2.26
CA LYS A 721 27.78 18.89 -1.88
C LYS A 721 28.46 18.09 -0.78
N ASP A 722 29.72 17.71 -1.01
CA ASP A 722 30.58 16.98 -0.05
C ASP A 722 29.89 15.75 0.59
N GLY A 723 29.14 14.99 -0.21
CA GLY A 723 28.43 13.77 0.23
C GLY A 723 27.08 14.01 0.91
N TRP A 724 26.63 15.26 1.01
CA TRP A 724 25.30 15.64 1.50
C TRP A 724 24.39 16.08 0.36
N LEU A 725 23.10 15.85 0.53
CA LEU A 725 22.04 16.47 -0.25
C LEU A 725 21.35 17.52 0.62
N PHE A 726 21.20 18.73 0.10
CA PHE A 726 20.51 19.84 0.74
C PHE A 726 19.30 20.25 -0.10
N ALA A 727 18.18 20.58 0.54
CA ALA A 727 17.00 21.07 -0.16
C ALA A 727 16.27 22.16 0.63
N GLU A 728 15.66 23.09 -0.10
CA GLU A 728 14.80 24.15 0.39
C GLU A 728 13.37 23.94 -0.13
N SER A 729 12.39 23.90 0.78
CA SER A 729 10.98 23.80 0.45
C SER A 729 10.33 25.17 0.24
N PHE A 730 9.17 25.19 -0.40
CA PHE A 730 8.32 26.37 -0.55
C PHE A 730 7.69 26.83 0.77
N SER A 731 7.61 25.94 1.76
CA SER A 731 7.18 26.24 3.14
C SER A 731 8.31 26.74 4.03
N ASP A 732 9.43 27.19 3.44
CA ASP A 732 10.61 27.72 4.14
C ASP A 732 11.35 26.69 5.03
N GLY A 733 11.15 25.40 4.77
CA GLY A 733 11.85 24.30 5.41
C GLY A 733 13.18 24.00 4.73
N LEU A 734 14.17 23.58 5.51
CA LEU A 734 15.49 23.20 5.05
C LEU A 734 15.78 21.77 5.49
N ILE A 735 16.38 20.95 4.63
CA ILE A 735 16.77 19.58 4.97
C ILE A 735 18.14 19.24 4.43
N ALA A 736 18.94 18.55 5.25
CA ALA A 736 20.23 17.95 4.89
C ALA A 736 20.16 16.43 5.08
N ILE A 737 20.60 15.67 4.09
CA ILE A 737 20.61 14.20 4.11
C ILE A 737 21.97 13.69 3.68
N THR A 738 22.48 12.66 4.36
CA THR A 738 23.65 11.91 3.91
C THR A 738 23.52 10.44 4.27
N ALA A 739 24.30 9.59 3.60
CA ALA A 739 24.41 8.17 3.88
C ALA A 739 25.87 7.73 3.93
N MET A 740 26.17 6.77 4.81
CA MET A 740 27.53 6.24 5.04
C MET A 740 28.19 5.73 3.76
N ASN A 741 27.41 5.22 2.80
CA ASN A 741 27.92 4.66 1.54
C ASN A 741 27.72 5.58 0.32
N GLY A 742 27.37 6.86 0.57
CA GLY A 742 27.15 7.85 -0.49
C GLY A 742 25.72 7.89 -1.01
N LEU A 743 25.43 8.88 -1.85
CA LEU A 743 24.11 9.13 -2.42
C LEU A 743 24.17 9.08 -3.94
N GLU A 744 23.27 8.31 -4.55
CA GLU A 744 23.13 8.19 -6.01
C GLU A 744 21.69 8.52 -6.40
N ILE A 745 21.49 9.61 -7.16
CA ILE A 745 20.18 10.01 -7.64
C ILE A 745 19.81 9.19 -8.87
N GLU A 746 18.62 8.59 -8.86
CA GLU A 746 18.07 7.92 -10.03
C GLU A 746 17.70 8.95 -11.11
N THR A 747 18.25 8.80 -12.32
CA THR A 747 18.09 9.78 -13.42
C THR A 747 17.25 9.25 -14.58
N THR A 748 16.84 7.98 -14.54
CA THR A 748 16.09 7.34 -15.63
C THR A 748 14.91 6.52 -15.09
N GLY A 749 13.94 6.24 -15.96
CA GLY A 749 12.80 5.39 -15.60
C GLY A 749 11.83 6.04 -14.62
N PRO A 750 10.92 5.25 -14.02
CA PRO A 750 9.76 5.79 -13.32
C PRO A 750 10.11 6.51 -12.01
N ASN A 751 11.27 6.19 -11.43
CA ASN A 751 11.81 6.84 -10.23
C ASN A 751 12.78 7.99 -10.54
N MET A 752 12.91 8.39 -11.80
CA MET A 752 13.79 9.49 -12.17
C MET A 752 13.48 10.75 -11.34
N ASN A 753 14.54 11.37 -10.82
CA ASN A 753 14.47 12.61 -10.05
C ASN A 753 13.60 12.53 -8.78
N ARG A 754 13.28 11.31 -8.30
CA ARG A 754 12.53 11.09 -7.04
C ARG A 754 13.08 10.01 -6.11
N GLU A 755 14.18 9.35 -6.49
CA GLU A 755 14.82 8.32 -5.69
C GLU A 755 16.31 8.61 -5.51
N ILE A 756 16.80 8.39 -4.29
CA ILE A 756 18.21 8.41 -3.94
C ILE A 756 18.59 7.05 -3.38
N LYS A 757 19.52 6.34 -4.02
CA LYS A 757 20.04 5.05 -3.54
C LYS A 757 21.34 5.25 -2.77
N SER A 758 21.53 4.44 -1.74
CA SER A 758 22.81 4.25 -1.07
C SER A 758 23.10 2.76 -0.99
N GLN A 759 24.16 2.35 -1.68
CA GLN A 759 24.55 0.96 -1.86
C GLN A 759 25.02 0.31 -0.55
N GLY A 760 24.95 -1.02 -0.48
CA GLY A 760 25.49 -1.84 0.61
C GLY A 760 24.47 -2.28 1.66
N LYS A 761 24.65 -3.51 2.15
CA LYS A 761 23.83 -4.15 3.20
C LYS A 761 23.91 -3.49 4.57
N LYS A 762 25.02 -2.81 4.85
CA LYS A 762 25.24 -2.06 6.08
C LYS A 762 25.29 -0.59 5.73
N ASN A 763 24.36 0.18 6.27
CA ASN A 763 24.27 1.60 5.95
C ASN A 763 23.78 2.44 7.14
N ILE A 764 24.13 3.71 7.15
CA ILE A 764 23.66 4.70 8.13
C ILE A 764 23.21 5.92 7.35
N TRP A 765 21.96 6.32 7.52
CA TRP A 765 21.45 7.60 7.02
C TRP A 765 21.32 8.60 8.15
N ILE A 766 21.57 9.86 7.83
CA ILE A 766 21.36 11.01 8.71
C ILE A 766 20.44 11.99 8.00
N MET A 767 19.43 12.49 8.70
CA MET A 767 18.54 13.57 8.27
C MET A 767 18.59 14.71 9.29
N ARG A 768 18.71 15.94 8.81
CA ARG A 768 18.63 17.14 9.64
C ARG A 768 17.74 18.18 8.99
N CYS A 769 16.59 18.45 9.61
CA CYS A 769 15.69 19.53 9.23
C CYS A 769 16.03 20.83 9.97
N SER A 770 15.79 21.96 9.34
CA SER A 770 15.87 23.32 9.92
C SER A 770 14.86 24.23 9.21
N GLU A 771 14.84 25.52 9.54
CA GLU A 771 13.95 26.52 8.94
C GLU A 771 14.75 27.71 8.41
N LEU A 772 14.32 28.30 7.29
CA LEU A 772 15.02 29.43 6.64
C LEU A 772 15.21 30.63 7.57
N TRP A 773 14.30 30.85 8.52
CA TRP A 773 14.43 32.00 9.42
C TRP A 773 15.52 31.83 10.46
N GLU A 774 15.83 30.58 10.84
CA GLU A 774 16.92 30.24 11.76
C GLU A 774 18.27 30.28 11.03
N GLU A 775 18.30 29.77 9.79
CA GLU A 775 19.53 29.64 9.01
C GLU A 775 19.82 30.82 8.09
N LYS A 776 18.87 31.75 7.92
CA LYS A 776 18.85 32.86 6.95
C LYS A 776 18.67 32.43 5.48
N ASP A 777 19.47 31.49 4.99
CA ASP A 777 19.44 30.97 3.61
C ASP A 777 19.99 29.53 3.53
N LEU A 778 19.73 28.81 2.43
CA LEU A 778 20.21 27.43 2.22
C LEU A 778 21.74 27.35 2.32
N GLU A 779 22.45 28.33 1.75
CA GLU A 779 23.90 28.36 1.71
C GLU A 779 24.52 28.49 3.12
N SER A 780 23.87 29.22 4.02
CA SER A 780 24.27 29.32 5.42
C SER A 780 24.05 28.00 6.16
N PHE A 781 22.92 27.32 5.90
CA PHE A 781 22.65 25.98 6.43
C PHE A 781 23.66 24.94 5.92
N GLU A 782 23.93 24.91 4.62
CA GLU A 782 24.98 24.09 4.01
C GLU A 782 26.32 24.29 4.71
N LYS A 783 26.77 25.55 4.82
CA LYS A 783 28.04 25.88 5.45
C LYS A 783 28.08 25.41 6.91
N LYS A 784 26.97 25.56 7.63
CA LYS A 784 26.84 25.14 9.01
C LYS A 784 27.01 23.63 9.13
N ILE A 785 26.24 22.83 8.37
CA ILE A 785 26.32 21.35 8.36
C ILE A 785 27.68 20.85 7.87
N LEU A 786 28.22 21.39 6.77
CA LEU A 786 29.52 20.97 6.22
C LEU A 786 30.71 21.33 7.12
N SER A 787 30.53 22.31 8.02
CA SER A 787 31.57 22.66 8.99
C SER A 787 31.60 21.74 10.21
N THR A 788 30.59 20.88 10.40
CA THR A 788 30.52 20.01 11.57
C THR A 788 31.09 18.61 11.31
N PRO A 789 31.82 18.03 12.28
CA PRO A 789 32.31 16.65 12.16
C PRO A 789 31.20 15.61 12.14
N LEU A 790 31.24 14.74 11.13
CA LEU A 790 30.50 13.48 11.04
C LEU A 790 31.50 12.35 10.84
N SER A 791 31.50 11.36 11.74
CA SER A 791 32.35 10.18 11.63
C SER A 791 31.52 8.90 11.77
N TYR A 792 31.87 7.90 10.96
CA TYR A 792 31.28 6.57 11.00
C TYR A 792 32.31 5.54 11.50
N ASP A 793 31.88 4.64 12.37
CA ASP A 793 32.56 3.38 12.63
C ASP A 793 31.83 2.28 11.85
N ARG A 794 32.44 1.82 10.76
CA ARG A 794 31.86 0.81 9.86
C ARG A 794 31.85 -0.59 10.49
N GLU A 795 32.76 -0.86 11.43
CA GLU A 795 32.85 -2.16 12.10
C GLU A 795 31.78 -2.26 13.18
N ALA A 796 31.69 -1.23 14.04
CA ALA A 796 30.66 -1.14 15.07
C ALA A 796 29.27 -0.77 14.53
N LEU A 797 29.20 -0.30 13.27
CA LEU A 797 28.01 0.23 12.62
C LEU A 797 27.36 1.34 13.46
N SER A 798 28.15 2.39 13.72
CA SER A 798 27.77 3.54 14.53
C SER A 798 28.25 4.87 13.92
N PHE A 799 27.71 5.97 14.43
CA PHE A 799 28.11 7.31 14.04
C PHE A 799 28.26 8.25 15.24
N THR A 800 29.09 9.27 15.05
CA THR A 800 29.13 10.47 15.88
C THR A 800 28.95 11.67 14.96
N PHE A 801 27.92 12.49 15.22
CA PHE A 801 27.64 13.72 14.51
C PHE A 801 27.58 14.88 15.50
N ILE A 802 28.39 15.91 15.30
CA ILE A 802 28.36 17.11 16.15
C ILE A 802 27.36 18.09 15.52
N ASP A 803 26.10 18.05 15.95
CA ASP A 803 25.11 18.99 15.46
C ASP A 803 25.41 20.40 15.95
N PRO A 804 25.30 21.42 15.06
CA PRO A 804 25.59 22.81 15.42
C PRO A 804 24.63 23.39 16.48
N GLU A 805 23.42 22.85 16.64
CA GLU A 805 22.44 23.30 17.63
C GLU A 805 22.26 22.31 18.78
N TYR A 806 22.16 21.02 18.46
CA TYR A 806 21.82 19.98 19.43
C TYR A 806 23.06 19.39 20.12
N GLY A 807 24.26 19.69 19.62
CA GLY A 807 25.53 19.19 20.15
C GLY A 807 25.85 17.77 19.67
N THR A 808 26.61 17.02 20.47
CA THR A 808 27.11 15.71 20.05
C THR A 808 26.00 14.67 20.06
N MET A 809 25.76 14.04 18.91
CA MET A 809 24.78 12.97 18.72
C MET A 809 25.50 11.67 18.34
N GLU A 810 25.19 10.61 19.08
CA GLU A 810 25.87 9.32 18.96
C GLU A 810 24.83 8.19 19.00
N ALA A 811 24.84 7.32 18.00
CA ALA A 811 24.04 6.10 17.98
C ALA A 811 24.74 5.00 17.21
N GLY A 812 24.31 3.76 17.40
CA GLY A 812 24.84 2.60 16.70
C GLY A 812 23.83 1.48 16.59
N TRP A 813 24.15 0.45 15.83
CA TRP A 813 23.26 -0.71 15.67
C TRP A 813 22.85 -1.33 17.02
N ASN A 814 23.75 -1.32 18.00
CA ASN A 814 23.52 -1.87 19.33
C ASN A 814 23.18 -0.82 20.41
N ASP A 815 23.18 0.46 20.08
CA ASP A 815 23.02 1.56 21.04
C ASP A 815 22.06 2.62 20.50
N SER A 816 21.00 2.88 21.26
CA SER A 816 20.06 3.98 20.99
C SER A 816 20.74 5.35 21.10
N LEU A 817 20.13 6.36 20.49
CA LEU A 817 20.67 7.71 20.39
C LEU A 817 21.00 8.31 21.76
N SER A 818 22.18 8.89 21.86
CA SER A 818 22.62 9.75 22.96
C SER A 818 22.87 11.15 22.43
N VAL A 819 22.39 12.15 23.17
CA VAL A 819 22.59 13.57 22.89
C VAL A 819 23.38 14.18 24.04
N ASN A 820 24.56 14.73 23.74
CA ASN A 820 25.51 15.28 24.71
C ASN A 820 25.83 14.29 25.85
N GLY A 821 26.04 13.01 25.52
CA GLY A 821 26.35 11.95 26.46
C GLY A 821 25.16 11.44 27.29
N LYS A 822 23.94 11.93 27.05
CA LYS A 822 22.72 11.45 27.70
C LYS A 822 21.87 10.64 26.72
N LYS A 823 21.57 9.39 27.08
CA LYS A 823 20.65 8.54 26.30
C LYS A 823 19.28 9.19 26.19
N GLU A 824 18.74 9.21 24.97
CA GLU A 824 17.40 9.71 24.72
C GLU A 824 16.36 8.69 25.22
N ASN A 825 15.31 9.19 25.88
CA ASN A 825 14.21 8.34 26.33
C ASN A 825 13.07 8.35 25.32
N TYR A 826 12.84 7.20 24.68
CA TYR A 826 11.72 6.96 23.78
C TYR A 826 10.55 6.22 24.44
N LYS A 827 10.78 5.57 25.58
CA LYS A 827 9.83 4.63 26.20
C LYS A 827 9.04 5.24 27.35
N GLY A 828 7.90 4.60 27.64
CA GLY A 828 7.12 4.83 28.86
C GLY A 828 6.09 5.95 28.74
N PHE A 829 5.66 6.26 27.52
CA PHE A 829 4.57 7.20 27.27
C PHE A 829 3.22 6.48 27.20
N THR A 830 2.13 7.24 27.29
CA THR A 830 0.79 6.74 26.97
C THR A 830 0.50 6.92 25.47
N PRO A 831 -0.57 6.33 24.93
CA PRO A 831 -0.98 6.58 23.54
C PRO A 831 -1.35 8.04 23.27
N SER A 832 -1.95 8.71 24.26
CA SER A 832 -2.17 10.17 24.21
C SER A 832 -0.85 10.96 24.20
N GLY A 833 0.21 10.38 24.75
CA GLY A 833 1.56 10.93 24.78
C GLY A 833 1.67 12.24 25.54
N THR A 834 2.85 12.86 25.44
CA THR A 834 3.14 14.19 25.99
C THR A 834 3.37 15.17 24.86
N VAL A 835 2.56 16.23 24.79
CA VAL A 835 2.73 17.33 23.83
C VAL A 835 3.39 18.51 24.55
N THR A 836 4.50 19.00 24.01
CA THR A 836 5.18 20.21 24.48
C THR A 836 5.21 21.25 23.36
N MET A 837 4.96 22.50 23.74
CA MET A 837 5.15 23.66 22.87
C MET A 837 6.36 24.43 23.39
N GLU A 838 7.36 24.61 22.54
CA GLU A 838 8.61 25.30 22.87
C GLU A 838 8.73 26.57 22.01
N ASN A 839 9.12 27.68 22.62
CA ASN A 839 9.57 28.85 21.87
C ASN A 839 11.05 28.62 21.51
N VAL A 840 11.33 28.65 20.22
CA VAL A 840 12.65 28.38 19.63
C VAL A 840 13.30 29.65 19.05
N LEU A 841 12.70 30.83 19.26
CA LEU A 841 13.30 32.14 18.92
C LEU A 841 14.47 32.52 19.82
#